data_AF-A0A9P0NLG9-F1
#
_entry.id   AF-A0A9P0NLG9-F1
#
_cell.length_a   1.000
_cell.length_b   1.000
_cell.length_c   1.000
_cell.angle_alpha   90.00
_cell.angle_beta   90.00
_cell.angle_gamma   90.00
#
_symmetry.space_group_name_H-M   'P 1'
#
loop_
_entity.id
_entity.type
_entity.pdbx_description
1 polymer ?
#
loop_
_entity_poly.entity_id
_entity_poly.type
_entity_poly.pdbx_seq_one_letter_code
_entity_poly.pdbx_strand_id
1 'polypeptide(L)'
;MECIDGGSCTSSSIVTDLLSYEKDIIALFKHCSESNLIYGNLIMNIKQLLTELFKKASEIQILFFSIVEKVEFDFTLKKDLSLLLRVLQYIWYGAKAVYNASNKIMASHWKAYITISKKYAAELKDYIINDEPIDFLCSEIKKTILSFQFNDESSLKLSTYMMSVLVKLCSYGRISKSHNVVLEFILFLNSYWLSDTQDAVAVKDRLSQFVDQLVLLSDDTFVKTFQSSSQEIINNNSSSQKMSAMCIAMLLIKRLTKTPCDQQAHQIICIVFDLIKSIDSVMCCYNVDIYEDLLINVASVILISDYNLFENVENILIENILNTEYWPALFSSDLWIIIMRYLSPDLCILQFSKLAKLYEALVVFPCFTQCPQHIYIEMLLKRHFSLVTNKKQLVNCCPQLKLQSLKSSIGILHVSTLSKYNQLSEMIKIISILPEQTNYEHLNEEIIHLWNSIKDEYPPEYLSALVEVSIGSEKLLKTIIPKTTKILSSCTYDDNTEMKRCRLRLIRSILLHMPRFQEKLIMDIFLQYLFDHHPLVQQWTIETIVYFSSVTEGQSNLISMLFKQSEVRTIIKDYLEMKINHTYTHNDFIQYFEQLSLCGKFQHMCTFNGKLDKVLDTLKTDIDCLNDIVCKTQITADELERLKEYSSLLNNICEAMKFNIKDL
;
A
#
# COMPACT_ATOMS: atom_id res chain seq x y z
N MET A 1 33.24 48.45 -9.08
CA MET A 1 34.08 47.73 -8.09
C MET A 1 34.67 48.72 -7.09
N GLU A 2 35.45 49.71 -7.52
CA GLU A 2 36.00 50.75 -6.61
C GLU A 2 34.93 51.50 -5.79
N CYS A 3 33.79 51.85 -6.39
CA CYS A 3 32.69 52.49 -5.64
C CYS A 3 32.02 51.56 -4.60
N ILE A 4 32.07 50.25 -4.82
CA ILE A 4 31.48 49.23 -3.94
C ILE A 4 32.41 49.01 -2.73
N ASP A 5 33.72 48.97 -2.97
CA ASP A 5 34.72 48.82 -1.89
C ASP A 5 34.80 50.09 -0.99
N GLY A 6 34.29 51.23 -1.46
CA GLY A 6 34.15 52.48 -0.70
C GLY A 6 32.81 52.65 0.06
N GLY A 7 31.92 51.66 0.07
CA GLY A 7 30.71 51.64 0.91
C GLY A 7 29.58 52.64 0.54
N SER A 8 29.62 53.27 -0.64
CA SER A 8 28.71 54.38 -1.00
C SER A 8 27.71 54.10 -2.13
N CYS A 9 27.43 52.84 -2.44
CA CYS A 9 26.65 52.50 -3.62
C CYS A 9 25.19 52.15 -3.31
N THR A 10 24.29 53.10 -3.56
CA THR A 10 22.85 52.82 -3.66
C THR A 10 22.57 51.95 -4.90
N SER A 11 21.83 50.86 -4.73
CA SER A 11 21.37 49.91 -5.78
C SER A 11 20.85 50.56 -7.08
N SER A 12 20.13 51.67 -6.98
CA SER A 12 19.28 52.16 -8.06
C SER A 12 19.99 52.85 -9.23
N SER A 13 21.23 53.33 -9.07
CA SER A 13 22.01 53.91 -10.17
C SER A 13 22.81 52.83 -10.92
N ILE A 14 23.62 52.08 -10.19
CA ILE A 14 24.56 51.10 -10.78
C ILE A 14 23.84 49.94 -11.46
N VAL A 15 22.84 49.36 -10.80
CA VAL A 15 22.17 48.15 -11.33
C VAL A 15 21.27 48.50 -12.51
N THR A 16 20.64 49.69 -12.52
CA THR A 16 19.77 50.11 -13.64
C THR A 16 20.54 50.21 -14.95
N ASP A 17 21.74 50.79 -14.91
CA ASP A 17 22.60 50.92 -16.10
C ASP A 17 23.13 49.54 -16.54
N LEU A 18 23.53 48.69 -15.59
CA LEU A 18 24.00 47.33 -15.89
C LEU A 18 22.91 46.47 -16.55
N LEU A 19 21.66 46.59 -16.11
CA LEU A 19 20.53 45.86 -16.69
C LEU A 19 20.29 46.20 -18.17
N SER A 20 20.69 47.39 -18.63
CA SER A 20 20.55 47.76 -20.04
C SER A 20 21.44 46.91 -20.95
N TYR A 21 22.67 46.61 -20.50
CA TYR A 21 23.63 45.78 -21.22
C TYR A 21 23.27 44.29 -21.18
N GLU A 22 22.64 43.85 -20.09
CA GLU A 22 22.30 42.44 -19.86
C GLU A 22 21.41 41.86 -20.97
N LYS A 23 20.47 42.67 -21.48
CA LYS A 23 19.61 42.27 -22.61
C LYS A 23 20.42 41.94 -23.87
N ASP A 24 21.44 42.72 -24.17
CA ASP A 24 22.29 42.53 -25.35
C ASP A 24 23.20 41.32 -25.19
N ILE A 25 23.72 41.09 -23.98
CA ILE A 25 24.50 39.89 -23.66
C ILE A 25 23.65 38.61 -23.81
N ILE A 26 22.41 38.61 -23.36
CA ILE A 26 21.49 37.47 -23.54
C ILE A 26 21.20 37.24 -25.03
N ALA A 27 20.97 38.30 -25.80
CA ALA A 27 20.78 38.19 -27.25
C ALA A 27 22.02 37.61 -27.95
N LEU A 28 23.23 38.02 -27.50
CA LEU A 28 24.50 37.47 -27.96
C LEU A 28 24.64 35.98 -27.65
N PHE A 29 24.30 35.55 -26.43
CA PHE A 29 24.31 34.12 -26.08
C PHE A 29 23.34 33.32 -26.93
N LYS A 30 22.12 33.82 -27.11
CA LYS A 30 21.11 33.18 -27.94
C LYS A 30 21.60 33.04 -29.38
N HIS A 31 22.15 34.10 -29.95
CA HIS A 31 22.74 34.09 -31.28
C HIS A 31 23.86 33.06 -31.41
N CYS A 32 24.77 32.97 -30.43
CA CYS A 32 25.82 31.97 -30.42
C CYS A 32 25.26 30.54 -30.32
N SER A 33 24.21 30.32 -29.52
CA SER A 33 23.57 29.01 -29.36
C SER A 33 22.83 28.53 -30.62
N GLU A 34 22.20 29.46 -31.35
CA GLU A 34 21.41 29.19 -32.55
C GLU A 34 22.25 29.32 -33.84
N SER A 35 23.54 29.61 -33.71
CA SER A 35 24.44 29.92 -34.84
C SER A 35 24.49 28.82 -35.90
N ASN A 36 24.45 27.54 -35.52
CA ASN A 36 24.40 26.43 -36.47
C ASN A 36 23.16 26.49 -37.38
N LEU A 37 22.01 26.93 -36.85
CA LEU A 37 20.77 27.09 -37.61
C LEU A 37 20.81 28.35 -38.47
N ILE A 38 21.36 29.45 -37.94
CA ILE A 38 21.41 30.76 -38.60
C ILE A 38 22.35 30.74 -39.80
N TYR A 39 23.54 30.17 -39.62
CA TYR A 39 24.61 30.24 -40.62
C TYR A 39 24.77 28.96 -41.45
N GLY A 40 24.21 27.83 -41.00
CA GLY A 40 24.24 26.56 -41.72
C GLY A 40 25.66 26.20 -42.19
N ASN A 41 25.82 26.03 -43.50
CA ASN A 41 27.09 25.65 -44.11
C ASN A 41 28.20 26.70 -43.97
N LEU A 42 27.87 27.97 -43.68
CA LEU A 42 28.83 29.06 -43.50
C LEU A 42 29.42 29.12 -42.08
N ILE A 43 28.94 28.30 -41.15
CA ILE A 43 29.35 28.35 -39.74
C ILE A 43 30.88 28.22 -39.57
N MET A 44 31.53 27.41 -40.40
CA MET A 44 32.97 27.18 -40.34
C MET A 44 33.78 28.46 -40.59
N ASN A 45 33.24 29.41 -41.37
CA ASN A 45 33.93 30.66 -41.70
C ASN A 45 33.90 31.67 -40.56
N ILE A 46 32.94 31.56 -39.64
CA ILE A 46 32.71 32.51 -38.56
C ILE A 46 32.88 31.90 -37.17
N LYS A 47 33.15 30.59 -37.08
CA LYS A 47 33.24 29.84 -35.82
C LYS A 47 34.23 30.47 -34.83
N GLN A 48 35.37 30.96 -35.32
CA GLN A 48 36.37 31.60 -34.46
C GLN A 48 35.85 32.92 -33.88
N LEU A 49 35.23 33.77 -34.71
CA LEU A 49 34.61 35.02 -34.26
C LEU A 49 33.50 34.76 -33.23
N LEU A 50 32.64 33.78 -33.47
CA LEU A 50 31.59 33.39 -32.53
C LEU A 50 32.16 32.88 -31.20
N THR A 51 33.27 32.14 -31.24
CA THR A 51 33.93 31.64 -30.04
C THR A 51 34.54 32.77 -29.21
N GLU A 52 35.21 33.72 -29.85
CA GLU A 52 35.77 34.89 -29.18
C GLU A 52 34.67 35.80 -28.60
N LEU A 53 33.60 36.00 -29.37
CA LEU A 53 32.44 36.75 -28.94
C LEU A 53 31.76 36.11 -27.73
N PHE A 54 31.55 34.79 -27.76
CA PHE A 54 30.99 34.04 -26.63
C PHE A 54 31.88 34.13 -25.38
N LYS A 55 33.21 34.06 -25.56
CA LYS A 55 34.17 34.21 -24.46
C LYS A 55 34.08 35.60 -23.83
N LYS A 56 34.01 36.66 -24.65
CA LYS A 56 33.88 38.04 -24.15
C LYS A 56 32.55 38.28 -23.46
N ALA A 57 31.45 37.79 -24.03
CA ALA A 57 30.14 37.85 -23.38
C ALA A 57 30.16 37.12 -22.02
N SER A 58 30.82 35.95 -21.95
CA SER A 58 30.99 35.18 -20.71
C SER A 58 31.80 35.93 -19.64
N GLU A 59 32.89 36.60 -20.03
CA GLU A 59 33.72 37.42 -19.14
C GLU A 59 32.90 38.57 -18.54
N ILE A 60 32.12 39.28 -19.37
CA ILE A 60 31.24 40.37 -18.95
C ILE A 60 30.15 39.85 -18.00
N GLN A 61 29.55 38.70 -18.31
CA GLN A 61 28.50 38.10 -17.51
C GLN A 61 28.96 37.71 -16.10
N ILE A 62 30.15 37.13 -15.99
CA ILE A 62 30.75 36.78 -14.69
C ILE A 62 31.02 38.04 -13.87
N LEU A 63 31.52 39.11 -14.51
CA LEU A 63 31.72 40.40 -13.86
C LEU A 63 30.39 40.98 -13.36
N PHE A 64 29.33 40.93 -14.17
CA PHE A 64 27.99 41.35 -13.80
C PHE A 64 27.50 40.63 -12.53
N PHE A 65 27.59 39.29 -12.47
CA PHE A 65 27.23 38.54 -11.27
C PHE A 65 28.02 38.98 -10.04
N SER A 66 29.34 39.15 -10.19
CA SER A 66 30.22 39.56 -9.08
C SER A 66 29.89 40.95 -8.52
N ILE A 67 29.39 41.85 -9.38
CA ILE A 67 28.96 43.19 -8.98
C ILE A 67 27.62 43.09 -8.25
N VAL A 68 26.63 42.42 -8.86
CA VAL A 68 25.27 42.31 -8.31
C VAL A 68 25.26 41.61 -6.96
N GLU A 69 26.05 40.55 -6.77
CA GLU A 69 26.14 39.83 -5.48
C GLU A 69 26.60 40.75 -4.33
N LYS A 70 27.43 41.75 -4.63
CA LYS A 70 27.96 42.72 -3.65
C LYS A 70 27.03 43.91 -3.39
N VAL A 71 26.11 44.22 -4.30
CA VAL A 71 25.16 45.32 -4.11
C VAL A 71 24.16 44.95 -3.00
N GLU A 72 23.81 45.94 -2.18
CA GLU A 72 22.72 45.84 -1.20
C GLU A 72 21.47 46.52 -1.76
N PHE A 73 20.33 45.85 -1.63
CA PHE A 73 19.03 46.33 -2.07
C PHE A 73 18.20 46.75 -0.85
N ASP A 74 17.60 47.94 -0.90
CA ASP A 74 16.77 48.46 0.18
C ASP A 74 15.29 48.15 -0.07
N PHE A 75 14.75 47.17 0.65
CA PHE A 75 13.36 46.73 0.49
C PHE A 75 12.32 47.73 1.02
N THR A 76 12.72 48.79 1.73
CA THR A 76 11.79 49.88 2.05
C THR A 76 11.40 50.66 0.79
N LEU A 77 12.23 50.58 -0.27
CA LEU A 77 12.00 51.21 -1.56
C LEU A 77 11.43 50.19 -2.56
N LYS A 78 10.17 50.37 -2.96
CA LYS A 78 9.53 49.52 -4.00
C LYS A 78 10.34 49.41 -5.31
N LYS A 79 11.09 50.46 -5.65
CA LYS A 79 11.95 50.51 -6.84
C LYS A 79 13.04 49.44 -6.78
N ASP A 80 13.69 49.27 -5.63
CA ASP A 80 14.77 48.30 -5.44
C ASP A 80 14.28 46.86 -5.51
N LEU A 81 13.10 46.59 -4.93
CA LEU A 81 12.44 45.29 -5.08
C LEU A 81 12.19 44.97 -6.56
N SER A 82 11.60 45.90 -7.32
CA SER A 82 11.35 45.71 -8.75
C SER A 82 12.64 45.53 -9.57
N LEU A 83 13.71 46.23 -9.17
CA LEU A 83 15.03 46.14 -9.80
C LEU A 83 15.63 44.74 -9.59
N LEU A 84 15.58 44.23 -8.36
CA LEU A 84 16.10 42.92 -7.99
C LEU A 84 15.34 41.77 -8.68
N LEU A 85 14.01 41.85 -8.75
CA LEU A 85 13.21 40.88 -9.50
C LEU A 85 13.59 40.85 -10.99
N ARG A 86 13.86 42.03 -11.57
CA ARG A 86 14.28 42.15 -12.96
C ARG A 86 15.70 41.59 -13.19
N VAL A 87 16.61 41.79 -12.23
CA VAL A 87 17.93 41.15 -12.24
C VAL A 87 17.79 39.63 -12.24
N LEU A 88 16.99 39.05 -11.34
CA LEU A 88 16.75 37.60 -11.30
C LEU A 88 16.16 37.08 -12.61
N GLN A 89 15.21 37.81 -13.20
CA GLN A 89 14.62 37.46 -14.49
C GLN A 89 15.66 37.40 -15.61
N TYR A 90 16.56 38.38 -15.69
CA TYR A 90 17.62 38.36 -16.71
C TYR A 90 18.66 37.27 -16.47
N ILE A 91 19.06 37.02 -15.22
CA ILE A 91 19.95 35.89 -14.88
C ILE A 91 19.31 34.57 -15.34
N TRP A 92 18.01 34.40 -15.13
CA TRP A 92 17.26 33.25 -15.62
C TRP A 92 17.28 33.16 -17.16
N TYR A 93 16.95 34.24 -17.86
CA TYR A 93 16.96 34.26 -19.33
C TYR A 93 18.35 34.00 -19.93
N GLY A 94 19.41 34.48 -19.28
CA GLY A 94 20.78 34.13 -19.62
C GLY A 94 21.03 32.63 -19.46
N ALA A 95 20.64 32.03 -18.33
CA ALA A 95 20.78 30.58 -18.09
C ALA A 95 20.11 29.75 -19.20
N LYS A 96 18.89 30.15 -19.59
CA LYS A 96 18.14 29.52 -20.69
C LYS A 96 18.86 29.68 -22.03
N ALA A 97 19.36 30.87 -22.35
CA ALA A 97 20.05 31.14 -23.61
C ALA A 97 21.35 30.33 -23.78
N VAL A 98 22.05 30.04 -22.68
CA VAL A 98 23.29 29.26 -22.73
C VAL A 98 23.14 27.77 -22.44
N TYR A 99 21.91 27.28 -22.20
CA TYR A 99 21.65 25.89 -21.78
C TYR A 99 22.29 24.85 -22.70
N ASN A 100 22.07 24.98 -24.02
CA ASN A 100 22.64 24.08 -25.02
C ASN A 100 24.05 24.50 -25.49
N ALA A 101 24.55 25.66 -25.06
CA ALA A 101 25.80 26.22 -25.53
C ALA A 101 26.97 25.97 -24.57
N SER A 102 26.74 26.11 -23.25
CA SER A 102 27.81 25.96 -22.26
C SER A 102 27.27 25.64 -20.86
N ASN A 103 27.48 24.38 -20.43
CA ASN A 103 27.17 23.93 -19.07
C ASN A 103 27.87 24.78 -18.00
N LYS A 104 29.09 25.26 -18.26
CA LYS A 104 29.88 26.06 -17.31
C LYS A 104 29.22 27.42 -17.05
N ILE A 105 28.89 28.14 -18.11
CA ILE A 105 28.29 29.49 -17.99
C ILE A 105 26.86 29.40 -17.48
N MET A 106 26.10 28.40 -17.92
CA MET A 106 24.76 28.11 -17.42
C MET A 106 24.78 27.82 -15.91
N ALA A 107 25.73 27.02 -15.42
CA ALA A 107 25.90 26.78 -13.99
C ALA A 107 26.27 28.06 -13.21
N SER A 108 27.03 28.98 -13.81
CA SER A 108 27.31 30.29 -13.20
C SER A 108 26.05 31.15 -13.06
N HIS A 109 25.16 31.16 -14.06
CA HIS A 109 23.88 31.88 -13.95
C HIS A 109 23.02 31.32 -12.82
N TRP A 110 22.83 29.99 -12.79
CA TRP A 110 22.05 29.36 -11.73
C TRP A 110 22.65 29.56 -10.35
N LYS A 111 23.98 29.51 -10.23
CA LYS A 111 24.68 29.83 -8.98
C LYS A 111 24.36 31.25 -8.54
N ALA A 112 24.49 32.25 -9.42
CA ALA A 112 24.18 33.65 -9.09
C ALA A 112 22.71 33.81 -8.68
N TYR A 113 21.78 33.22 -9.44
CA TYR A 113 20.34 33.24 -9.13
C TYR A 113 20.07 32.70 -7.73
N ILE A 114 20.60 31.52 -7.40
CA ILE A 114 20.43 30.87 -6.10
C ILE A 114 21.08 31.69 -4.98
N THR A 115 22.30 32.21 -5.19
CA THR A 115 23.00 33.02 -4.19
C THR A 115 22.19 34.26 -3.82
N ILE A 116 21.68 34.99 -4.82
CA ILE A 116 20.89 36.20 -4.63
C ILE A 116 19.54 35.87 -3.97
N SER A 117 18.85 34.84 -4.48
CA SER A 117 17.56 34.39 -3.91
C SER A 117 17.70 33.97 -2.46
N LYS A 118 18.82 33.32 -2.11
CA LYS A 118 19.13 32.93 -0.73
C LYS A 118 19.48 34.14 0.14
N LYS A 119 20.24 35.10 -0.37
CA LYS A 119 20.63 36.33 0.35
C LYS A 119 19.41 37.13 0.82
N TYR A 120 18.35 37.13 0.02
CA TYR A 120 17.13 37.91 0.24
C TYR A 120 15.88 37.03 0.42
N ALA A 121 16.06 35.81 0.94
CA ALA A 121 14.98 34.83 1.00
C ALA A 121 13.80 35.28 1.87
N ALA A 122 14.03 36.05 2.94
CA ALA A 122 12.97 36.51 3.83
C ALA A 122 12.09 37.58 3.17
N GLU A 123 12.71 38.46 2.39
CA GLU A 123 12.07 39.61 1.75
C GLU A 123 11.44 39.23 0.40
N LEU A 124 12.01 38.24 -0.30
CA LEU A 124 11.59 37.86 -1.66
C LEU A 124 10.66 36.65 -1.73
N LYS A 125 10.46 35.91 -0.63
CA LYS A 125 9.67 34.67 -0.60
C LYS A 125 8.33 34.82 -1.30
N ASP A 126 7.70 35.98 -1.14
CA ASP A 126 6.35 36.24 -1.63
C ASP A 126 6.27 36.89 -3.02
N TYR A 127 7.40 37.35 -3.55
CA TYR A 127 7.48 38.13 -4.78
C TYR A 127 8.12 37.37 -5.95
N ILE A 128 9.00 36.40 -5.67
CA ILE A 128 9.60 35.57 -6.72
C ILE A 128 8.56 34.54 -7.19
N ILE A 129 8.23 34.58 -8.48
CA ILE A 129 7.42 33.57 -9.16
C ILE A 129 8.35 32.76 -10.06
N ASN A 130 8.51 31.48 -9.74
CA ASN A 130 9.47 30.58 -10.41
C ASN A 130 8.84 29.67 -11.47
N ASP A 131 7.62 29.96 -11.93
CA ASP A 131 6.90 29.12 -12.89
C ASP A 131 7.71 28.86 -14.17
N GLU A 132 8.17 29.92 -14.87
CA GLU A 132 8.96 29.78 -16.11
C GLU A 132 10.24 28.95 -15.96
N PRO A 133 11.12 29.19 -14.96
CA PRO A 133 12.31 28.37 -14.78
C PRO A 133 12.00 26.93 -14.37
N ILE A 134 10.96 26.70 -13.58
CA ILE A 134 10.54 25.35 -13.18
C ILE A 134 10.05 24.57 -14.40
N ASP A 135 9.15 25.14 -15.20
CA ASP A 135 8.60 24.50 -16.38
C ASP A 135 9.70 24.09 -17.37
N PHE A 136 10.68 24.99 -17.58
CA PHE A 136 11.82 24.71 -18.44
C PHE A 136 12.67 23.56 -17.89
N LEU A 137 13.04 23.60 -16.61
CA LEU A 137 13.89 22.55 -16.03
C LEU A 137 13.19 21.19 -16.04
N CYS A 138 11.91 21.12 -15.68
CA CYS A 138 11.12 19.88 -15.76
C CYS A 138 11.09 19.33 -17.18
N SER A 139 10.85 20.18 -18.19
CA SER A 139 10.85 19.79 -19.61
C SER A 139 12.22 19.26 -20.05
N GLU A 140 13.30 20.00 -19.79
CA GLU A 140 14.62 19.62 -20.28
C GLU A 140 15.18 18.38 -19.57
N ILE A 141 15.01 18.25 -18.25
CA ILE A 141 15.41 17.04 -17.53
C ILE A 141 14.64 15.83 -18.05
N LYS A 142 13.33 15.97 -18.28
CA LYS A 142 12.51 14.89 -18.86
C LYS A 142 13.03 14.45 -20.23
N LYS A 143 13.37 15.40 -21.11
CA LYS A 143 13.98 15.09 -22.42
C LYS A 143 15.31 14.34 -22.26
N THR A 144 16.19 14.84 -21.39
CA THR A 144 17.50 14.22 -21.15
C THR A 144 17.37 12.78 -20.64
N ILE A 145 16.44 12.52 -19.71
CA ILE A 145 16.20 11.17 -19.17
C ILE A 145 15.61 10.25 -20.24
N LEU A 146 14.67 10.72 -21.06
CA LEU A 146 14.08 9.90 -22.14
C LEU A 146 15.12 9.52 -23.22
N SER A 147 16.16 10.32 -23.41
CA SER A 147 17.27 10.03 -24.33
C SER A 147 18.49 9.40 -23.66
N PHE A 148 18.44 9.15 -22.34
CA PHE A 148 19.59 8.70 -21.58
C PHE A 148 19.98 7.27 -21.96
N GLN A 149 21.29 7.03 -21.97
CA GLN A 149 21.88 5.70 -22.09
C GLN A 149 22.89 5.56 -20.95
N PHE A 150 22.96 4.39 -20.31
CA PHE A 150 23.75 4.12 -19.10
C PHE A 150 25.21 4.61 -19.17
N ASN A 151 25.80 4.61 -20.35
CA ASN A 151 27.18 5.05 -20.59
C ASN A 151 27.36 6.57 -20.65
N ASP A 152 26.30 7.38 -20.69
CA ASP A 152 26.34 8.83 -20.78
C ASP A 152 26.36 9.50 -19.40
N GLU A 153 27.46 9.31 -18.67
CA GLU A 153 27.64 9.89 -17.34
C GLU A 153 27.53 11.44 -17.34
N SER A 154 27.78 12.08 -18.47
CA SER A 154 27.78 13.53 -18.62
C SER A 154 26.37 14.11 -18.52
N SER A 155 25.41 13.51 -19.23
CA SER A 155 23.99 13.89 -19.18
C SER A 155 23.38 13.63 -17.81
N LEU A 156 23.79 12.54 -17.14
CA LEU A 156 23.32 12.25 -15.79
C LEU A 156 23.87 13.24 -14.75
N LYS A 157 25.15 13.64 -14.85
CA LYS A 157 25.73 14.71 -14.02
C LYS A 157 25.02 16.04 -14.23
N LEU A 158 24.73 16.39 -15.47
CA LEU A 158 23.95 17.59 -15.80
C LEU A 158 22.55 17.54 -15.19
N SER A 159 21.82 16.44 -15.37
CA SER A 159 20.48 16.24 -14.80
C SER A 159 20.49 16.31 -13.27
N THR A 160 21.51 15.74 -12.63
CA THR A 160 21.70 15.81 -11.17
C THR A 160 21.85 17.26 -10.71
N TYR A 161 22.68 18.04 -11.41
CA TYR A 161 22.83 19.47 -11.11
C TYR A 161 21.51 20.23 -11.31
N MET A 162 20.79 19.95 -12.40
CA MET A 162 19.50 20.59 -12.70
C MET A 162 18.42 20.26 -11.68
N MET A 163 18.33 19.02 -11.22
CA MET A 163 17.45 18.63 -10.13
C MET A 163 17.79 19.39 -8.84
N SER A 164 19.07 19.58 -8.53
CA SER A 164 19.48 20.41 -7.39
C SER A 164 19.07 21.88 -7.53
N VAL A 165 19.12 22.44 -8.75
CA VAL A 165 18.63 23.79 -9.02
C VAL A 165 17.12 23.85 -8.86
N LEU A 166 16.37 22.89 -9.42
CA LEU A 166 14.92 22.80 -9.32
C LEU A 166 14.44 22.78 -7.86
N VAL A 167 15.04 21.93 -7.03
CA VAL A 167 14.75 21.88 -5.59
C VAL A 167 14.96 23.24 -4.92
N LYS A 168 16.04 23.94 -5.27
CA LYS A 168 16.34 25.27 -4.70
C LYS A 168 15.34 26.33 -5.17
N LEU A 169 14.90 26.29 -6.42
CA LEU A 169 13.88 27.21 -6.93
C LEU A 169 12.54 27.02 -6.20
N CYS A 170 12.15 25.78 -5.93
CA CYS A 170 10.97 25.46 -5.12
C CYS A 170 11.13 25.92 -3.65
N SER A 171 12.36 26.00 -3.13
CA SER A 171 12.60 26.42 -1.74
C SER A 171 12.62 27.94 -1.51
N TYR A 172 13.01 28.73 -2.51
CA TYR A 172 13.25 30.19 -2.34
C TYR A 172 12.21 31.09 -3.03
N GLY A 173 11.29 30.53 -3.82
CA GLY A 173 10.23 31.30 -4.48
C GLY A 173 8.89 30.59 -4.49
N ARG A 174 7.84 31.29 -4.91
CA ARG A 174 6.51 30.71 -5.06
C ARG A 174 6.36 30.06 -6.43
N ILE A 175 5.61 28.97 -6.43
CA ILE A 175 5.02 28.37 -7.61
C ILE A 175 3.59 28.92 -7.66
N SER A 176 3.16 29.45 -8.81
CA SER A 176 1.78 29.93 -8.96
C SER A 176 0.99 28.98 -9.86
N LYS A 177 1.50 28.70 -11.06
CA LYS A 177 0.78 27.91 -12.08
C LYS A 177 1.43 26.56 -12.38
N SER A 178 2.72 26.40 -12.05
CA SER A 178 3.49 25.23 -12.45
C SER A 178 3.34 24.00 -11.56
N HIS A 179 2.41 24.00 -10.59
CA HIS A 179 2.16 22.85 -9.71
C HIS A 179 1.81 21.58 -10.48
N ASN A 180 0.99 21.70 -11.54
CA ASN A 180 0.66 20.57 -12.42
C ASN A 180 1.91 20.03 -13.14
N VAL A 181 2.78 20.92 -13.63
CA VAL A 181 4.00 20.53 -14.32
C VAL A 181 4.95 19.79 -13.39
N VAL A 182 5.09 20.28 -12.15
CA VAL A 182 5.89 19.60 -11.11
C VAL A 182 5.30 18.24 -10.76
N LEU A 183 3.98 18.16 -10.59
CA LEU A 183 3.28 16.90 -10.30
C LEU A 183 3.49 15.89 -11.43
N GLU A 184 3.24 16.25 -12.68
CA GLU A 184 3.46 15.38 -13.85
C GLU A 184 4.92 14.94 -13.99
N PHE A 185 5.86 15.83 -13.67
CA PHE A 185 7.29 15.54 -13.70
C PHE A 185 7.69 14.53 -12.63
N ILE A 186 7.22 14.69 -11.40
CA ILE A 186 7.43 13.73 -10.31
C ILE A 186 6.77 12.39 -10.68
N LEU A 187 5.55 12.43 -11.21
CA LEU A 187 4.83 11.24 -11.62
C LEU A 187 5.62 10.45 -12.66
N PHE A 188 6.16 11.14 -13.66
CA PHE A 188 7.04 10.60 -14.69
C PHE A 188 8.31 9.96 -14.11
N LEU A 189 9.06 10.65 -13.25
CA LEU A 189 10.32 10.14 -12.69
C LEU A 189 10.11 8.86 -11.88
N ASN A 190 9.15 8.89 -10.94
CA ASN A 190 8.79 7.74 -10.13
C ASN A 190 8.33 6.55 -11.00
N SER A 191 7.59 6.82 -12.08
CA SER A 191 7.15 5.77 -13.01
C SER A 191 8.31 5.18 -13.80
N TYR A 192 9.30 6.00 -14.17
CA TYR A 192 10.49 5.58 -14.91
C TYR A 192 11.35 4.58 -14.11
N TRP A 193 11.47 4.80 -12.80
CA TRP A 193 12.25 3.95 -11.91
C TRP A 193 11.66 2.56 -11.67
N LEU A 194 10.38 2.36 -11.99
CA LEU A 194 9.72 1.05 -11.88
C LEU A 194 10.12 0.11 -13.03
N SER A 195 10.89 0.59 -14.00
CA SER A 195 11.49 -0.28 -15.01
C SER A 195 12.80 -0.89 -14.50
N ASP A 196 12.97 -2.20 -14.64
CA ASP A 196 14.19 -2.93 -14.24
C ASP A 196 15.36 -2.75 -15.22
N THR A 197 15.35 -1.66 -16.00
CA THR A 197 16.41 -1.37 -16.96
C THR A 197 17.64 -0.80 -16.25
N GLN A 198 18.84 -1.11 -16.74
CA GLN A 198 20.09 -0.54 -16.20
C GLN A 198 20.08 0.99 -16.21
N ASP A 199 19.48 1.59 -17.25
CA ASP A 199 19.29 3.02 -17.37
C ASP A 199 18.43 3.59 -16.24
N ALA A 200 17.29 2.95 -15.95
CA ALA A 200 16.38 3.39 -14.91
C ALA A 200 16.95 3.26 -13.50
N VAL A 201 17.69 2.19 -13.21
CA VAL A 201 18.38 2.02 -11.92
C VAL A 201 19.41 3.13 -11.72
N ALA A 202 20.26 3.40 -12.73
CA ALA A 202 21.27 4.46 -12.63
C ALA A 202 20.67 5.86 -12.42
N VAL A 203 19.54 6.15 -13.08
CA VAL A 203 18.81 7.41 -12.90
C VAL A 203 18.17 7.47 -11.51
N LYS A 204 17.54 6.39 -11.05
CA LYS A 204 16.91 6.29 -9.72
C LYS A 204 17.92 6.56 -8.61
N ASP A 205 19.06 5.89 -8.64
CA ASP A 205 20.10 5.98 -7.61
C ASP A 205 20.63 7.41 -7.44
N ARG A 206 20.71 8.18 -8.53
CA ARG A 206 21.19 9.57 -8.47
C ARG A 206 20.10 10.60 -8.20
N LEU A 207 18.89 10.40 -8.73
CA LEU A 207 17.86 11.45 -8.76
C LEU A 207 16.76 11.30 -7.72
N SER A 208 16.54 10.10 -7.16
CA SER A 208 15.44 9.81 -6.21
C SER A 208 15.37 10.77 -5.03
N GLN A 209 16.51 11.04 -4.38
CA GLN A 209 16.58 11.96 -3.24
C GLN A 209 16.05 13.38 -3.54
N PHE A 210 16.16 13.85 -4.79
CA PHE A 210 15.68 15.19 -5.15
C PHE A 210 14.17 15.20 -5.33
N VAL A 211 13.59 14.12 -5.85
CA VAL A 211 12.14 13.98 -5.99
C VAL A 211 11.48 13.97 -4.61
N ASP A 212 12.06 13.23 -3.66
CA ASP A 212 11.60 13.24 -2.28
C ASP A 212 11.61 14.65 -1.69
N GLN A 213 12.70 15.40 -1.93
CA GLN A 213 12.81 16.80 -1.51
C GLN A 213 11.76 17.69 -2.17
N LEU A 214 11.46 17.51 -3.46
CA LEU A 214 10.42 18.29 -4.15
C LEU A 214 9.05 18.11 -3.49
N VAL A 215 8.67 16.87 -3.18
CA VAL A 215 7.38 16.59 -2.51
C VAL A 215 7.38 17.16 -1.09
N LEU A 216 8.48 16.98 -0.33
CA LEU A 216 8.58 17.45 1.05
C LEU A 216 8.60 18.99 1.18
N LEU A 217 9.13 19.70 0.18
CA LEU A 217 9.19 21.17 0.14
C LEU A 217 7.94 21.81 -0.49
N SER A 218 7.04 21.01 -1.06
CA SER A 218 5.84 21.49 -1.72
C SER A 218 4.93 22.26 -0.76
N ASP A 219 4.20 23.25 -1.28
CA ASP A 219 3.25 24.05 -0.50
C ASP A 219 1.85 23.39 -0.43
N ASP A 220 0.87 24.09 0.14
CA ASP A 220 -0.53 23.62 0.20
C ASP A 220 -1.21 23.60 -1.17
N THR A 221 -0.77 24.46 -2.09
CA THR A 221 -1.32 24.54 -3.45
C THR A 221 -0.97 23.29 -4.24
N PHE A 222 0.27 22.80 -4.11
CA PHE A 222 0.69 21.51 -4.65
C PHE A 222 -0.16 20.36 -4.11
N VAL A 223 -0.43 20.32 -2.80
CA VAL A 223 -1.25 19.25 -2.21
C VAL A 223 -2.66 19.26 -2.78
N LYS A 224 -3.28 20.43 -2.88
CA LYS A 224 -4.60 20.56 -3.54
C LYS A 224 -4.57 20.12 -5.00
N THR A 225 -3.48 20.41 -5.69
CA THR A 225 -3.26 19.99 -7.08
C THR A 225 -3.22 18.46 -7.17
N PHE A 226 -2.37 17.81 -6.35
CA PHE A 226 -2.29 16.36 -6.25
C PHE A 226 -3.64 15.71 -5.89
N GLN A 227 -4.34 16.26 -4.90
CA GLN A 227 -5.67 15.79 -4.50
C GLN A 227 -6.67 15.86 -5.65
N SER A 228 -6.68 16.96 -6.41
CA SER A 228 -7.59 17.16 -7.55
C SER A 228 -7.29 16.19 -8.70
N SER A 229 -6.02 15.87 -8.94
CA SER A 229 -5.60 14.92 -9.99
C SER A 229 -5.70 13.45 -9.59
N SER A 230 -5.83 13.14 -8.29
CA SER A 230 -5.77 11.78 -7.76
C SER A 230 -6.79 10.83 -8.40
N GLN A 231 -8.03 11.27 -8.57
CA GLN A 231 -9.09 10.45 -9.16
C GLN A 231 -8.81 10.09 -10.62
N GLU A 232 -8.25 11.01 -11.39
CA GLU A 232 -7.86 10.76 -12.79
C GLU A 232 -6.73 9.72 -12.86
N ILE A 233 -5.76 9.83 -11.95
CA ILE A 233 -4.63 8.88 -11.86
C ILE A 233 -5.14 7.48 -11.46
N ILE A 234 -6.05 7.39 -10.48
CA ILE A 234 -6.66 6.14 -10.04
C ILE A 234 -7.45 5.46 -11.18
N ASN A 235 -8.16 6.26 -11.97
CA ASN A 235 -8.94 5.76 -13.10
C ASN A 235 -8.06 5.38 -14.31
N ASN A 236 -6.80 5.78 -14.33
CA ASN A 236 -5.89 5.42 -15.42
C ASN A 236 -5.48 3.94 -15.36
N ASN A 237 -5.24 3.32 -16.52
CA ASN A 237 -4.80 1.93 -16.63
C ASN A 237 -3.28 1.75 -16.37
N SER A 238 -2.54 2.83 -16.16
CA SER A 238 -1.09 2.78 -15.91
C SER A 238 -0.78 2.41 -14.45
N SER A 239 -0.40 1.15 -14.21
CA SER A 239 0.05 0.68 -12.88
C SER A 239 1.26 1.47 -12.36
N SER A 240 2.18 1.87 -13.24
CA SER A 240 3.36 2.66 -12.88
C SER A 240 2.99 4.06 -12.38
N GLN A 241 2.01 4.72 -12.99
CA GLN A 241 1.52 6.01 -12.50
C GLN A 241 0.80 5.91 -11.15
N LYS A 242 0.02 4.85 -10.92
CA LYS A 242 -0.61 4.60 -9.63
C LYS A 242 0.41 4.39 -8.51
N MET A 243 1.43 3.56 -8.76
CA MET A 243 2.55 3.37 -7.83
C MET A 243 3.31 4.67 -7.57
N SER A 244 3.52 5.45 -8.61
CA SER A 244 4.14 6.77 -8.51
C SER A 244 3.33 7.74 -7.63
N ALA A 245 2.00 7.77 -7.78
CA ALA A 245 1.11 8.53 -6.93
C ALA A 245 1.11 8.03 -5.47
N MET A 246 1.26 6.71 -5.25
CA MET A 246 1.43 6.15 -3.91
C MET A 246 2.68 6.69 -3.22
N CYS A 247 3.81 6.76 -3.92
CA CYS A 247 5.04 7.35 -3.38
C CYS A 247 4.85 8.84 -3.00
N ILE A 248 4.12 9.60 -3.82
CA ILE A 248 3.80 11.01 -3.51
C ILE A 248 2.93 11.08 -2.24
N ALA A 249 1.86 10.29 -2.16
CA ALA A 249 0.96 10.26 -1.00
C ALA A 249 1.72 9.90 0.29
N MET A 250 2.59 8.89 0.24
CA MET A 250 3.46 8.48 1.35
C MET A 250 4.36 9.62 1.84
N LEU A 251 5.02 10.33 0.92
CA LEU A 251 5.89 11.46 1.25
C LEU A 251 5.12 12.66 1.80
N LEU A 252 3.90 12.92 1.31
CA LEU A 252 3.04 13.96 1.86
C LEU A 252 2.55 13.61 3.27
N ILE A 253 2.23 12.34 3.54
CA ILE A 253 1.94 11.86 4.91
C ILE A 253 3.18 12.05 5.79
N LYS A 254 4.37 11.68 5.31
CA LYS A 254 5.63 11.92 6.03
C LYS A 254 5.85 13.41 6.32
N ARG A 255 5.46 14.32 5.43
CA ARG A 255 5.49 15.77 5.67
C ARG A 255 4.57 16.17 6.82
N LEU A 256 3.34 15.64 6.85
CA LEU A 256 2.35 15.93 7.88
C LEU A 256 2.78 15.50 9.28
N THR A 257 3.72 14.54 9.41
CA THR A 257 4.30 14.21 10.72
C THR A 257 5.05 15.38 11.37
N LYS A 258 5.57 16.32 10.58
CA LYS A 258 6.32 17.50 11.04
C LYS A 258 5.44 18.74 11.18
N THR A 259 4.44 18.85 10.31
CA THR A 259 3.49 19.97 10.27
C THR A 259 2.07 19.39 10.23
N PRO A 260 1.51 19.02 11.41
CA PRO A 260 0.25 18.30 11.47
C PRO A 260 -0.91 19.18 10.99
N CYS A 261 -1.78 18.58 10.18
CA CYS A 261 -3.00 19.19 9.67
C CYS A 261 -4.01 18.08 9.40
N ASP A 262 -4.94 17.87 10.33
CA ASP A 262 -5.83 16.71 10.32
C ASP A 262 -6.74 16.65 9.10
N GLN A 263 -7.21 17.81 8.60
CA GLN A 263 -8.03 17.85 7.39
C GLN A 263 -7.24 17.38 6.16
N GLN A 264 -5.99 17.83 6.00
CA GLN A 264 -5.14 17.37 4.91
C GLN A 264 -4.74 15.89 5.09
N ALA A 265 -4.43 15.47 6.33
CA ALA A 265 -4.11 14.09 6.66
C ALA A 265 -5.24 13.14 6.26
N HIS A 266 -6.48 13.46 6.65
CA HIS A 266 -7.65 12.67 6.30
C HIS A 266 -7.79 12.50 4.79
N GLN A 267 -7.71 13.59 4.02
CA GLN A 267 -7.84 13.54 2.57
C GLN A 267 -6.75 12.70 1.90
N ILE A 268 -5.50 12.80 2.35
CA ILE A 268 -4.40 12.02 1.79
C ILE A 268 -4.52 10.54 2.19
N ILE A 269 -4.98 10.24 3.40
CA ILE A 269 -5.27 8.86 3.83
C ILE A 269 -6.36 8.25 2.95
N CYS A 270 -7.44 8.98 2.63
CA CYS A 270 -8.45 8.50 1.68
C CYS A 270 -7.83 8.15 0.32
N ILE A 271 -7.00 9.06 -0.23
CA ILE A 271 -6.30 8.82 -1.50
C ILE A 271 -5.40 7.58 -1.42
N VAL A 272 -4.70 7.35 -0.31
CA VAL A 272 -3.88 6.14 -0.10
C VAL A 272 -4.76 4.89 -0.20
N PHE A 273 -5.90 4.86 0.48
CA PHE A 273 -6.79 3.70 0.43
C PHE A 273 -7.40 3.49 -0.96
N ASP A 274 -7.78 4.56 -1.66
CA ASP A 274 -8.28 4.45 -3.04
C ASP A 274 -7.20 3.95 -4.00
N LEU A 275 -5.95 4.38 -3.82
CA LEU A 275 -4.81 3.86 -4.58
C LEU A 275 -4.55 2.38 -4.26
N ILE A 276 -4.58 1.98 -2.98
CA ILE A 276 -4.43 0.57 -2.55
C ILE A 276 -5.48 -0.32 -3.21
N LYS A 277 -6.74 0.10 -3.25
CA LYS A 277 -7.83 -0.62 -3.96
C LYS A 277 -7.57 -0.73 -5.47
N SER A 278 -6.88 0.26 -6.05
CA SER A 278 -6.70 0.35 -7.51
C SER A 278 -5.43 -0.32 -8.08
N ILE A 279 -4.50 -0.72 -7.21
CA ILE A 279 -3.18 -1.28 -7.57
C ILE A 279 -3.21 -2.81 -7.47
N ASP A 280 -2.61 -3.49 -8.45
CA ASP A 280 -2.43 -4.94 -8.39
C ASP A 280 -1.52 -5.32 -7.22
N SER A 281 -2.00 -6.21 -6.35
CA SER A 281 -1.31 -6.65 -5.13
C SER A 281 0.08 -7.24 -5.40
N VAL A 282 0.31 -7.78 -6.60
CA VAL A 282 1.60 -8.31 -7.03
C VAL A 282 2.67 -7.20 -7.08
N MET A 283 2.31 -5.97 -7.43
CA MET A 283 3.26 -4.85 -7.57
C MET A 283 3.78 -4.31 -6.23
N CYS A 284 2.98 -4.40 -5.16
CA CYS A 284 3.42 -4.01 -3.82
C CYS A 284 4.33 -5.08 -3.19
N CYS A 285 4.12 -6.37 -3.49
CA CYS A 285 4.97 -7.45 -2.99
C CYS A 285 6.43 -7.39 -3.49
N TYR A 286 6.67 -6.81 -4.67
CA TYR A 286 8.03 -6.65 -5.22
C TYR A 286 8.81 -5.48 -4.60
N ASN A 287 8.13 -4.53 -3.95
CA ASN A 287 8.76 -3.38 -3.28
C ASN A 287 8.38 -3.39 -1.80
N VAL A 288 8.89 -4.37 -1.05
CA VAL A 288 8.62 -4.59 0.38
C VAL A 288 8.80 -3.31 1.20
N ASP A 289 9.81 -2.51 0.88
CA ASP A 289 10.10 -1.23 1.55
C ASP A 289 8.91 -0.24 1.46
N ILE A 290 8.18 -0.18 0.34
CA ILE A 290 7.07 0.76 0.16
C ILE A 290 5.89 0.39 1.07
N TYR A 291 5.61 -0.90 1.25
CA TYR A 291 4.52 -1.36 2.13
C TYR A 291 4.79 -0.97 3.59
N GLU A 292 6.00 -1.29 4.07
CA GLU A 292 6.40 -1.00 5.45
C GLU A 292 6.49 0.52 5.68
N ASP A 293 7.12 1.26 4.77
CA ASP A 293 7.21 2.72 4.87
C ASP A 293 5.83 3.37 4.87
N LEU A 294 4.92 2.92 4.01
CA LEU A 294 3.55 3.46 3.97
C LEU A 294 2.82 3.19 5.28
N LEU A 295 2.87 1.96 5.80
CA LEU A 295 2.28 1.62 7.10
C LEU A 295 2.82 2.50 8.22
N ILE A 296 4.15 2.65 8.31
CA ILE A 296 4.81 3.43 9.35
C ILE A 296 4.41 4.90 9.26
N ASN A 297 4.44 5.49 8.06
CA ASN A 297 4.13 6.91 7.87
C ASN A 297 2.64 7.19 8.15
N VAL A 298 1.71 6.35 7.67
CA VAL A 298 0.27 6.50 7.93
C VAL A 298 -0.02 6.35 9.42
N ALA A 299 0.51 5.30 10.07
CA ALA A 299 0.35 5.09 11.51
C ALA A 299 0.90 6.28 12.32
N SER A 300 2.07 6.79 11.94
CA SER A 300 2.72 7.91 12.62
C SER A 300 1.85 9.16 12.58
N VAL A 301 1.28 9.52 11.42
CA VAL A 301 0.38 10.68 11.31
C VAL A 301 -0.87 10.48 12.16
N ILE A 302 -1.49 9.30 12.13
CA ILE A 302 -2.68 9.02 12.93
C ILE A 302 -2.40 9.16 14.43
N LEU A 303 -1.25 8.66 14.89
CA LEU A 303 -0.90 8.65 16.32
C LEU A 303 -0.54 10.03 16.89
N ILE A 304 -0.12 10.99 16.06
CA ILE A 304 0.18 12.36 16.51
C ILE A 304 -0.98 13.34 16.34
N SER A 305 -2.02 12.95 15.59
CA SER A 305 -3.18 13.78 15.28
C SER A 305 -4.26 13.71 16.36
N ASP A 306 -5.28 14.56 16.25
CA ASP A 306 -6.38 14.57 17.20
C ASP A 306 -7.28 13.33 17.04
N TYR A 307 -8.00 12.99 18.11
CA TYR A 307 -8.91 11.84 18.14
C TYR A 307 -9.98 11.89 17.02
N ASN A 308 -10.40 13.09 16.61
CA ASN A 308 -11.35 13.28 15.50
C ASN A 308 -10.82 12.73 14.17
N LEU A 309 -9.51 12.85 13.90
CA LEU A 309 -8.92 12.21 12.72
C LEU A 309 -9.02 10.69 12.84
N PHE A 310 -8.67 10.16 14.02
CA PHE A 310 -8.71 8.72 14.26
C PHE A 310 -10.12 8.15 14.11
N GLU A 311 -11.18 8.82 14.58
CA GLU A 311 -12.56 8.37 14.39
C GLU A 311 -12.94 8.24 12.91
N ASN A 312 -12.54 9.21 12.09
CA ASN A 312 -12.76 9.15 10.65
C ASN A 312 -11.95 8.01 10.00
N VAL A 313 -10.70 7.82 10.42
CA VAL A 313 -9.84 6.75 9.91
C VAL A 313 -10.32 5.38 10.38
N GLU A 314 -10.87 5.26 11.58
CA GLU A 314 -11.45 4.02 12.13
C GLU A 314 -12.53 3.48 11.17
N ASN A 315 -13.40 4.36 10.66
CA ASN A 315 -14.41 4.00 9.67
C ASN A 315 -13.78 3.51 8.35
N ILE A 316 -12.75 4.20 7.86
CA ILE A 316 -12.01 3.80 6.64
C ILE A 316 -11.38 2.42 6.83
N LEU A 317 -10.75 2.15 7.97
CA LEU A 317 -10.13 0.86 8.26
C LEU A 317 -11.17 -0.26 8.29
N ILE A 318 -12.30 -0.04 8.97
CA ILE A 318 -13.39 -1.04 9.05
C ILE A 318 -13.97 -1.31 7.66
N GLU A 319 -14.23 -0.28 6.86
CA GLU A 319 -14.71 -0.43 5.48
C GLU A 319 -13.74 -1.28 4.65
N ASN A 320 -12.43 -1.02 4.77
CA ASN A 320 -11.42 -1.74 4.02
C ASN A 320 -11.15 -3.16 4.55
N ILE A 321 -11.30 -3.42 5.84
CA ILE A 321 -11.29 -4.78 6.42
C ILE A 321 -12.48 -5.59 5.88
N LEU A 322 -13.63 -4.93 5.65
CA LEU A 322 -14.82 -5.54 5.07
C LEU A 322 -14.81 -5.58 3.54
N ASN A 323 -13.72 -5.15 2.90
CA ASN A 323 -13.59 -5.18 1.45
C ASN A 323 -13.47 -6.63 0.94
N THR A 324 -13.94 -6.86 -0.29
CA THR A 324 -13.78 -8.14 -1.01
C THR A 324 -12.34 -8.39 -1.44
N GLU A 325 -11.56 -7.32 -1.59
CA GLU A 325 -10.15 -7.41 -1.95
C GLU A 325 -9.29 -7.61 -0.70
N TYR A 326 -8.40 -8.61 -0.76
CA TYR A 326 -7.57 -8.97 0.38
C TYR A 326 -6.51 -7.92 0.71
N TRP A 327 -6.07 -7.13 -0.28
CA TRP A 327 -4.96 -6.21 -0.14
C TRP A 327 -5.30 -4.98 0.73
N PRO A 328 -6.40 -4.25 0.48
CA PRO A 328 -6.89 -3.22 1.41
C PRO A 328 -7.18 -3.77 2.81
N ALA A 329 -7.72 -4.99 2.91
CA ALA A 329 -8.04 -5.62 4.19
C ALA A 329 -6.78 -5.97 5.02
N LEU A 330 -5.74 -6.49 4.36
CA LEU A 330 -4.45 -6.79 4.97
C LEU A 330 -3.77 -5.52 5.47
N PHE A 331 -3.64 -4.50 4.61
CA PHE A 331 -3.04 -3.22 4.97
C PHE A 331 -3.77 -2.56 6.14
N SER A 332 -5.11 -2.57 6.11
CA SER A 332 -5.93 -2.02 7.20
C SER A 332 -5.76 -2.78 8.51
N SER A 333 -5.67 -4.12 8.44
CA SER A 333 -5.46 -4.96 9.61
C SER A 333 -4.08 -4.72 10.25
N ASP A 334 -3.04 -4.60 9.43
CA ASP A 334 -1.69 -4.32 9.91
C ASP A 334 -1.58 -2.91 10.50
N LEU A 335 -2.14 -1.91 9.82
CA LEU A 335 -2.21 -0.54 10.30
C LEU A 335 -2.97 -0.46 11.63
N TRP A 336 -4.11 -1.15 11.74
CA TRP A 336 -4.88 -1.24 12.98
C TRP A 336 -4.02 -1.78 14.13
N ILE A 337 -3.34 -2.91 13.90
CA ILE A 337 -2.49 -3.54 14.92
C ILE A 337 -1.31 -2.63 15.33
N ILE A 338 -0.71 -1.90 14.41
CA ILE A 338 0.34 -0.92 14.72
C ILE A 338 -0.25 0.17 15.64
N ILE A 339 -1.38 0.77 15.28
CA ILE A 339 -2.02 1.82 16.09
C ILE A 339 -2.33 1.28 17.49
N MET A 340 -2.94 0.10 17.61
CA MET A 340 -3.30 -0.49 18.91
C MET A 340 -2.11 -0.74 19.83
N ARG A 341 -0.89 -0.96 19.31
CA ARG A 341 0.33 -1.12 20.12
C ARG A 341 0.73 0.16 20.86
N TYR A 342 0.37 1.32 20.34
CA TYR A 342 0.74 2.62 20.88
C TYR A 342 -0.38 3.31 21.67
N LEU A 343 -1.61 2.77 21.64
CA LEU A 343 -2.72 3.28 22.43
C LEU A 343 -2.64 2.86 23.90
N SER A 344 -3.37 3.58 24.77
CA SER A 344 -3.52 3.19 26.17
C SER A 344 -4.27 1.85 26.30
N PRO A 345 -4.03 1.06 27.37
CA PRO A 345 -4.72 -0.22 27.58
C PRO A 345 -6.25 -0.10 27.56
N ASP A 346 -6.81 0.99 28.09
CA ASP A 346 -8.26 1.22 28.11
C ASP A 346 -8.83 1.47 26.71
N LEU A 347 -8.13 2.26 25.89
CA LEU A 347 -8.53 2.51 24.50
C LEU A 347 -8.40 1.24 23.64
N CYS A 348 -7.36 0.45 23.86
CA CYS A 348 -7.18 -0.86 23.21
C CYS A 348 -8.36 -1.81 23.54
N ILE A 349 -8.78 -1.89 24.82
CA ILE A 349 -9.96 -2.67 25.24
C ILE A 349 -11.26 -2.16 24.60
N LEU A 350 -11.45 -0.83 24.55
CA LEU A 350 -12.61 -0.21 23.92
C LEU A 350 -12.69 -0.57 22.43
N GLN A 351 -11.58 -0.44 21.71
CA GLN A 351 -11.48 -0.72 20.28
C GLN A 351 -11.67 -2.21 19.97
N PHE A 352 -11.12 -3.10 20.79
CA PHE A 352 -11.42 -4.53 20.70
C PHE A 352 -12.92 -4.80 20.87
N SER A 353 -13.56 -4.14 21.84
CA SER A 353 -14.99 -4.33 22.12
C SER A 353 -15.87 -3.85 20.96
N LYS A 354 -15.48 -2.78 20.25
CA LYS A 354 -16.16 -2.35 19.01
C LYS A 354 -16.06 -3.39 17.90
N LEU A 355 -14.85 -3.90 17.62
CA LEU A 355 -14.65 -4.97 16.62
C LEU A 355 -15.39 -6.25 16.98
N ALA A 356 -15.42 -6.62 18.27
CA ALA A 356 -16.15 -7.78 18.76
C ALA A 356 -17.67 -7.65 18.53
N LYS A 357 -18.23 -6.44 18.72
CA LYS A 357 -19.64 -6.14 18.43
C LYS A 357 -19.93 -6.27 16.94
N LEU A 358 -19.05 -5.74 16.09
CA LEU A 358 -19.17 -5.88 14.64
C LEU A 358 -19.17 -7.36 14.23
N TYR A 359 -18.24 -8.15 14.75
CA TYR A 359 -18.19 -9.59 14.49
C TYR A 359 -19.46 -10.30 14.97
N GLU A 360 -19.95 -10.00 16.18
CA GLU A 360 -21.20 -10.56 16.70
C GLU A 360 -22.39 -10.25 15.78
N ALA A 361 -22.49 -9.02 15.28
CA ALA A 361 -23.55 -8.62 14.36
C ALA A 361 -23.47 -9.37 13.01
N LEU A 362 -22.26 -9.67 12.52
CA LEU A 362 -22.04 -10.27 11.21
C LEU A 362 -22.09 -11.80 11.22
N VAL A 363 -21.62 -12.46 12.28
CA VAL A 363 -21.51 -13.93 12.36
C VAL A 363 -22.86 -14.65 12.38
N VAL A 364 -23.95 -13.93 12.67
CA VAL A 364 -25.32 -14.46 12.59
C VAL A 364 -25.72 -14.77 11.14
N PHE A 365 -25.06 -14.14 10.15
CA PHE A 365 -25.33 -14.39 8.74
C PHE A 365 -24.46 -15.54 8.22
N PRO A 366 -25.05 -16.67 7.77
CA PRO A 366 -24.27 -17.80 7.25
C PRO A 366 -23.37 -17.43 6.07
N CYS A 367 -23.81 -16.50 5.22
CA CYS A 367 -23.01 -16.00 4.11
C CYS A 367 -21.72 -15.32 4.58
N PHE A 368 -21.74 -14.58 5.70
CA PHE A 368 -20.55 -13.93 6.22
C PHE A 368 -19.50 -14.95 6.67
N THR A 369 -19.89 -16.04 7.36
CA THR A 369 -18.96 -17.09 7.80
C THR A 369 -18.22 -17.80 6.67
N GLN A 370 -18.70 -17.62 5.43
CA GLN A 370 -18.11 -18.18 4.21
C GLN A 370 -17.38 -17.12 3.38
N CYS A 371 -17.30 -15.86 3.85
CA CYS A 371 -16.67 -14.76 3.13
C CYS A 371 -15.24 -14.50 3.63
N PRO A 372 -14.32 -14.01 2.77
CA PRO A 372 -12.96 -13.63 3.17
C PRO A 372 -12.92 -12.60 4.32
N GLN A 373 -13.92 -11.71 4.37
CA GLN A 373 -14.10 -10.72 5.44
C GLN A 373 -14.19 -11.34 6.83
N HIS A 374 -14.78 -12.54 6.94
CA HIS A 374 -14.81 -13.27 8.21
C HIS A 374 -13.40 -13.62 8.68
N ILE A 375 -12.57 -14.13 7.77
CA ILE A 375 -11.16 -14.45 8.04
C ILE A 375 -10.41 -13.18 8.43
N TYR A 376 -10.62 -12.07 7.73
CA TYR A 376 -9.93 -10.80 8.03
C TYR A 376 -10.27 -10.30 9.43
N ILE A 377 -11.56 -10.26 9.80
CA ILE A 377 -12.01 -9.83 11.12
C ILE A 377 -11.56 -10.83 12.21
N GLU A 378 -11.65 -12.12 11.96
CA GLU A 378 -11.21 -13.17 12.88
C GLU A 378 -9.70 -13.05 13.18
N MET A 379 -8.87 -12.94 12.13
CA MET A 379 -7.43 -12.76 12.28
C MET A 379 -7.10 -11.44 12.98
N LEU A 380 -7.79 -10.35 12.65
CA LEU A 380 -7.62 -9.07 13.31
C LEU A 380 -7.98 -9.14 14.80
N LEU A 381 -9.12 -9.74 15.14
CA LEU A 381 -9.56 -9.93 16.53
C LEU A 381 -8.57 -10.80 17.31
N LYS A 382 -8.07 -11.88 16.72
CA LYS A 382 -7.05 -12.73 17.33
C LYS A 382 -5.75 -11.96 17.61
N ARG A 383 -5.27 -11.19 16.63
CA ARG A 383 -4.07 -10.33 16.76
C ARG A 383 -4.28 -9.18 17.75
N HIS A 384 -5.48 -8.60 17.81
CA HIS A 384 -5.80 -7.53 18.74
C HIS A 384 -5.92 -8.08 20.17
N PHE A 385 -6.57 -9.23 20.34
CA PHE A 385 -6.68 -9.90 21.65
C PHE A 385 -5.30 -10.21 22.27
N SER A 386 -4.30 -10.57 21.44
CA SER A 386 -2.93 -10.82 21.94
C SER A 386 -2.24 -9.56 22.46
N LEU A 387 -2.65 -8.37 22.01
CA LEU A 387 -2.17 -7.08 22.51
C LEU A 387 -2.88 -6.63 23.80
N VAL A 388 -4.06 -7.17 24.11
CA VAL A 388 -4.80 -6.80 25.32
C VAL A 388 -4.11 -7.37 26.56
N THR A 389 -3.49 -6.49 27.34
CA THR A 389 -2.77 -6.85 28.57
C THR A 389 -3.72 -7.18 29.72
N ASN A 390 -4.78 -6.39 29.93
CA ASN A 390 -5.75 -6.58 31.02
C ASN A 390 -6.98 -7.39 30.57
N LYS A 391 -6.79 -8.69 30.38
CA LYS A 391 -7.86 -9.62 29.98
C LYS A 391 -9.04 -9.67 30.96
N LYS A 392 -8.82 -9.38 32.25
CA LYS A 392 -9.88 -9.36 33.27
C LYS A 392 -10.85 -8.19 33.05
N GLN A 393 -10.31 -7.01 32.77
CA GLN A 393 -11.11 -5.82 32.44
C GLN A 393 -11.85 -6.02 31.11
N LEU A 394 -11.22 -6.65 30.12
CA LEU A 394 -11.84 -6.99 28.84
C LEU A 394 -13.12 -7.84 29.01
N VAL A 395 -13.07 -8.88 29.86
CA VAL A 395 -14.24 -9.75 30.13
C VAL A 395 -15.41 -8.96 30.75
N ASN A 396 -15.12 -7.92 31.53
CA ASN A 396 -16.15 -7.09 32.15
C ASN A 396 -16.74 -6.07 31.15
N CYS A 397 -15.92 -5.56 30.22
CA CYS A 397 -16.31 -4.50 29.29
C CYS A 397 -16.82 -5.00 27.93
N CYS A 398 -16.57 -6.27 27.58
CA CYS A 398 -16.93 -6.86 26.29
C CYS A 398 -17.92 -8.03 26.47
N PRO A 399 -19.25 -7.78 26.55
CA PRO A 399 -20.25 -8.83 26.73
C PRO A 399 -20.29 -9.84 25.58
N GLN A 400 -19.81 -9.45 24.39
CA GLN A 400 -19.66 -10.29 23.19
C GLN A 400 -18.78 -11.52 23.48
N LEU A 401 -17.85 -11.44 24.44
CA LEU A 401 -17.04 -12.57 24.87
C LEU A 401 -17.86 -13.72 25.46
N LYS A 402 -19.18 -13.59 25.61
CA LYS A 402 -20.09 -14.71 25.90
C LYS A 402 -20.39 -15.55 24.65
N LEU A 403 -20.33 -14.96 23.46
CA LEU A 403 -20.61 -15.58 22.17
C LEU A 403 -19.58 -16.68 21.85
N GLN A 404 -20.09 -17.86 21.47
CA GLN A 404 -19.25 -19.04 21.27
C GLN A 404 -18.33 -18.92 20.05
N SER A 405 -18.82 -18.31 18.96
CA SER A 405 -18.05 -18.06 17.74
C SER A 405 -16.96 -17.02 17.94
N LEU A 406 -17.22 -15.95 18.68
CA LEU A 406 -16.17 -14.96 19.00
C LEU A 406 -15.07 -15.60 19.85
N LYS A 407 -15.45 -16.39 20.86
CA LYS A 407 -14.55 -17.20 21.68
C LYS A 407 -13.65 -18.09 20.83
N SER A 408 -14.20 -18.85 19.88
CA SER A 408 -13.37 -19.66 18.98
C SER A 408 -12.45 -18.81 18.10
N SER A 409 -12.95 -17.71 17.54
CA SER A 409 -12.18 -16.86 16.64
C SER A 409 -11.00 -16.14 17.28
N ILE A 410 -11.10 -15.76 18.56
CA ILE A 410 -9.97 -15.20 19.33
C ILE A 410 -9.12 -16.26 20.02
N GLY A 411 -9.41 -17.55 19.80
CA GLY A 411 -8.67 -18.68 20.37
C GLY A 411 -8.98 -18.99 21.83
N ILE A 412 -10.08 -18.49 22.39
CA ILE A 412 -10.59 -18.83 23.74
C ILE A 412 -11.62 -19.97 23.60
N LEU A 413 -11.19 -21.23 23.71
CA LEU A 413 -12.11 -22.38 23.72
C LEU A 413 -13.07 -22.36 24.93
N HIS A 414 -14.36 -22.69 24.72
CA HIS A 414 -15.38 -22.72 25.77
C HIS A 414 -15.49 -24.08 26.45
N VAL A 415 -15.23 -24.09 27.75
CA VAL A 415 -15.11 -25.26 28.64
C VAL A 415 -16.43 -25.99 28.93
N SER A 416 -17.62 -25.37 28.80
CA SER A 416 -18.88 -26.03 29.21
C SER A 416 -19.57 -26.86 28.12
N THR A 417 -19.21 -26.72 26.84
CA THR A 417 -19.58 -27.71 25.80
C THR A 417 -18.78 -29.01 25.97
N LEU A 418 -17.61 -28.91 26.63
CA LEU A 418 -16.67 -30.00 26.89
C LEU A 418 -16.96 -30.79 28.16
N SER A 419 -17.79 -30.27 29.07
CA SER A 419 -18.15 -30.95 30.33
C SER A 419 -19.05 -32.18 30.14
N LYS A 420 -19.56 -32.44 28.93
CA LYS A 420 -20.35 -33.63 28.60
C LYS A 420 -19.50 -34.87 28.28
N TYR A 421 -18.20 -34.73 28.00
CA TYR A 421 -17.32 -35.83 27.59
C TYR A 421 -16.08 -35.89 28.50
N ASN A 422 -16.26 -36.51 29.67
CA ASN A 422 -15.37 -36.49 30.84
C ASN A 422 -14.00 -37.19 30.71
N GLN A 423 -13.37 -37.23 29.53
CA GLN A 423 -11.96 -37.65 29.39
C GLN A 423 -11.11 -36.68 28.51
N LEU A 424 -11.68 -35.56 28.06
CA LEU A 424 -10.99 -34.54 27.24
C LEU A 424 -10.13 -33.53 28.01
N SER A 425 -10.10 -33.57 29.36
CA SER A 425 -9.44 -32.54 30.18
C SER A 425 -7.91 -32.60 30.16
N GLU A 426 -7.33 -33.74 29.80
CA GLU A 426 -5.89 -33.84 29.53
C GLU A 426 -5.57 -33.48 28.06
N MET A 427 -6.43 -33.90 27.11
CA MET A 427 -6.33 -33.55 25.69
C MET A 427 -6.24 -32.04 25.43
N ILE A 428 -7.04 -31.23 26.14
CA ILE A 428 -7.08 -29.77 25.91
C ILE A 428 -5.92 -29.04 26.61
N LYS A 429 -5.35 -29.57 27.70
CA LYS A 429 -4.16 -28.94 28.31
C LYS A 429 -2.96 -28.95 27.36
N ILE A 430 -2.82 -30.01 26.56
CA ILE A 430 -1.71 -30.18 25.62
C ILE A 430 -1.95 -29.37 24.33
N ILE A 431 -3.18 -29.38 23.81
CA ILE A 431 -3.53 -28.65 22.57
C ILE A 431 -3.60 -27.13 22.81
N SER A 432 -3.96 -26.66 24.02
CA SER A 432 -4.11 -25.23 24.34
C SER A 432 -2.81 -24.46 24.62
N ILE A 433 -1.65 -25.13 24.64
CA ILE A 433 -0.34 -24.51 24.91
C ILE A 433 0.49 -24.30 23.63
N LEU A 434 0.06 -24.80 22.47
CA LEU A 434 0.89 -24.79 21.25
C LEU A 434 0.53 -23.62 20.30
N PRO A 435 1.19 -22.45 20.38
CA PRO A 435 1.48 -21.67 19.19
C PRO A 435 2.60 -22.35 18.40
N GLU A 436 2.63 -22.10 17.10
CA GLU A 436 3.65 -22.48 16.11
C GLU A 436 5.09 -22.52 16.66
N GLN A 437 5.50 -23.63 17.26
CA GLN A 437 6.90 -23.96 17.48
C GLN A 437 7.17 -25.34 16.88
N THR A 438 8.14 -25.37 15.98
CA THR A 438 8.58 -26.51 15.16
C THR A 438 9.26 -27.64 15.94
N ASN A 439 9.07 -27.76 17.25
CA ASN A 439 9.67 -28.86 18.02
C ASN A 439 8.74 -29.41 19.12
N TYR A 440 7.87 -30.35 18.72
CA TYR A 440 6.91 -31.04 19.58
C TYR A 440 7.48 -32.30 20.27
N GLU A 441 8.81 -32.46 20.31
CA GLU A 441 9.44 -33.69 20.81
C GLU A 441 9.05 -34.06 22.25
N HIS A 442 8.75 -33.05 23.07
CA HIS A 442 8.36 -33.18 24.47
C HIS A 442 6.91 -33.68 24.67
N LEU A 443 6.05 -33.62 23.65
CA LEU A 443 4.64 -34.07 23.70
C LEU A 443 4.42 -35.43 23.00
N ASN A 444 5.49 -36.05 22.50
CA ASN A 444 5.40 -37.27 21.70
C ASN A 444 4.68 -38.41 22.43
N GLU A 445 4.97 -38.63 23.72
CA GLU A 445 4.35 -39.73 24.49
C GLU A 445 2.85 -39.55 24.69
N GLU A 446 2.42 -38.31 24.90
CA GLU A 446 1.01 -37.98 25.08
C GLU A 446 0.26 -38.08 23.75
N ILE A 447 0.83 -37.58 22.65
CA ILE A 447 0.26 -37.72 21.32
C ILE A 447 0.18 -39.21 20.90
N ILE A 448 1.15 -40.04 21.27
CA ILE A 448 1.11 -41.51 21.09
C ILE A 448 -0.04 -42.13 21.89
N HIS A 449 -0.26 -41.70 23.14
CA HIS A 449 -1.38 -42.14 23.96
C HIS A 449 -2.74 -41.74 23.34
N LEU A 450 -2.83 -40.53 22.76
CA LEU A 450 -4.02 -40.07 22.04
C LEU A 450 -4.29 -40.93 20.81
N TRP A 451 -3.26 -41.18 19.99
CA TRP A 451 -3.35 -42.13 18.89
C TRP A 451 -3.83 -43.49 19.35
N ASN A 452 -3.33 -44.00 20.48
CA ASN A 452 -3.74 -45.27 21.08
C ASN A 452 -5.21 -45.30 21.55
N SER A 453 -5.76 -44.15 21.94
CA SER A 453 -7.13 -43.99 22.45
C SER A 453 -8.19 -43.85 21.35
N ILE A 454 -7.79 -43.59 20.10
CA ILE A 454 -8.70 -43.56 18.94
C ILE A 454 -9.29 -44.96 18.72
N LYS A 455 -10.63 -45.04 18.75
CA LYS A 455 -11.47 -46.16 18.31
C LYS A 455 -11.82 -45.99 16.83
N ASP A 456 -12.28 -47.03 16.16
CA ASP A 456 -12.49 -47.01 14.70
C ASP A 456 -13.66 -46.10 14.22
N GLU A 457 -14.39 -45.43 15.12
CA GLU A 457 -15.65 -44.70 14.84
C GLU A 457 -15.58 -43.17 15.10
N TYR A 458 -14.40 -42.55 15.11
CA TYR A 458 -14.30 -41.10 15.32
C TYR A 458 -14.62 -40.29 14.05
N PRO A 459 -15.19 -39.07 14.17
CA PRO A 459 -15.50 -38.25 13.01
C PRO A 459 -14.23 -37.81 12.24
N PRO A 460 -14.28 -37.70 10.89
CA PRO A 460 -13.13 -37.36 10.03
C PRO A 460 -12.40 -36.08 10.45
N GLU A 461 -13.12 -35.10 11.00
CA GLU A 461 -12.58 -33.80 11.43
C GLU A 461 -11.63 -33.94 12.62
N TYR A 462 -11.90 -34.89 13.53
CA TYR A 462 -11.02 -35.19 14.66
C TYR A 462 -9.75 -35.91 14.21
N LEU A 463 -9.89 -36.80 13.23
CA LEU A 463 -8.75 -37.48 12.63
C LEU A 463 -7.85 -36.47 11.90
N SER A 464 -8.44 -35.51 11.18
CA SER A 464 -7.73 -34.42 10.50
C SER A 464 -6.88 -33.59 11.48
N ALA A 465 -7.43 -33.17 12.61
CA ALA A 465 -6.72 -32.39 13.63
C ALA A 465 -5.57 -33.18 14.31
N LEU A 466 -5.79 -34.47 14.60
CA LEU A 466 -4.75 -35.36 15.13
C LEU A 466 -3.63 -35.59 14.13
N VAL A 467 -3.98 -35.72 12.84
CA VAL A 467 -2.99 -35.79 11.75
C VAL A 467 -2.19 -34.49 11.70
N GLU A 468 -2.83 -33.32 11.72
CA GLU A 468 -2.14 -32.01 11.67
C GLU A 468 -1.12 -31.82 12.80
N VAL A 469 -1.45 -32.19 14.04
CA VAL A 469 -0.52 -32.11 15.19
C VAL A 469 0.60 -33.17 15.11
N SER A 470 0.38 -34.24 14.33
CA SER A 470 1.38 -35.29 14.13
C SER A 470 2.35 -35.00 12.97
N ILE A 471 2.10 -33.97 12.16
CA ILE A 471 2.95 -33.56 11.03
C ILE A 471 4.23 -32.90 11.56
N GLY A 472 5.39 -33.45 11.18
CA GLY A 472 6.71 -32.87 11.46
C GLY A 472 7.58 -33.60 12.50
N SER A 473 7.08 -34.65 13.16
CA SER A 473 7.85 -35.47 14.12
C SER A 473 8.07 -36.89 13.60
N GLU A 474 9.29 -37.20 13.14
CA GLU A 474 9.66 -38.52 12.62
C GLU A 474 9.49 -39.63 13.68
N LYS A 475 9.87 -39.33 14.93
CA LYS A 475 9.76 -40.27 16.06
C LYS A 475 8.31 -40.63 16.35
N LEU A 476 7.42 -39.63 16.36
CA LEU A 476 5.98 -39.81 16.55
C LEU A 476 5.39 -40.65 15.41
N LEU A 477 5.66 -40.27 14.17
CA LEU A 477 5.17 -40.95 12.97
C LEU A 477 5.55 -42.43 12.98
N LYS A 478 6.79 -42.77 13.35
CA LYS A 478 7.27 -44.16 13.48
C LYS A 478 6.48 -44.99 14.51
N THR A 479 6.07 -44.39 15.62
CA THR A 479 5.32 -45.11 16.67
C THR A 479 3.85 -45.32 16.31
N ILE A 480 3.26 -44.42 15.52
CA ILE A 480 1.85 -44.50 15.12
C ILE A 480 1.63 -45.23 13.78
N ILE A 481 2.72 -45.67 13.12
CA ILE A 481 2.71 -46.46 11.86
C ILE A 481 1.60 -47.54 11.82
N PRO A 482 1.41 -48.39 12.85
CA PRO A 482 0.41 -49.46 12.76
C PRO A 482 -1.02 -48.93 12.60
N LYS A 483 -1.34 -47.80 13.25
CA LYS A 483 -2.66 -47.17 13.17
C LYS A 483 -2.83 -46.36 11.89
N THR A 484 -1.80 -45.62 11.49
CA THR A 484 -1.82 -44.87 10.23
C THR A 484 -1.88 -45.82 9.04
N THR A 485 -1.18 -46.96 9.10
CA THR A 485 -1.32 -48.08 8.14
C THR A 485 -2.77 -48.58 8.10
N LYS A 486 -3.40 -48.80 9.26
CA LYS A 486 -4.79 -49.28 9.32
C LYS A 486 -5.77 -48.30 8.66
N ILE A 487 -5.58 -47.00 8.88
CA ILE A 487 -6.38 -45.92 8.27
C ILE A 487 -6.14 -45.82 6.76
N LEU A 488 -4.91 -46.01 6.30
CA LEU A 488 -4.59 -46.05 4.88
C LEU A 488 -5.11 -47.33 4.22
N SER A 489 -5.05 -48.48 4.90
CA SER A 489 -5.52 -49.76 4.39
C SER A 489 -7.04 -49.93 4.43
N SER A 490 -7.75 -49.12 5.23
CA SER A 490 -9.22 -49.08 5.24
C SER A 490 -9.80 -48.24 4.10
N CYS A 491 -9.00 -47.90 3.08
CA CYS A 491 -9.44 -47.16 1.90
C CYS A 491 -10.55 -47.92 1.17
N THR A 492 -11.75 -47.34 1.15
CA THR A 492 -12.88 -47.83 0.37
C THR A 492 -13.25 -46.80 -0.69
N TYR A 493 -13.91 -47.25 -1.77
CA TYR A 493 -14.31 -46.36 -2.86
C TYR A 493 -15.38 -45.33 -2.41
N ASP A 494 -16.19 -45.71 -1.41
CA ASP A 494 -17.30 -44.95 -0.82
C ASP A 494 -16.88 -43.97 0.29
N ASP A 495 -15.58 -43.82 0.54
CA ASP A 495 -15.10 -42.88 1.55
C ASP A 495 -15.45 -41.43 1.18
N ASN A 496 -15.81 -40.62 2.18
CA ASN A 496 -16.12 -39.22 1.96
C ASN A 496 -14.87 -38.41 1.54
N THR A 497 -15.11 -37.27 0.88
CA THR A 497 -14.04 -36.40 0.33
C THR A 497 -13.04 -35.96 1.39
N GLU A 498 -13.48 -35.72 2.63
CA GLU A 498 -12.59 -35.27 3.72
C GLU A 498 -11.70 -36.40 4.27
N MET A 499 -12.18 -37.65 4.30
CA MET A 499 -11.36 -38.81 4.64
C MET A 499 -10.29 -39.06 3.58
N LYS A 500 -10.65 -38.93 2.30
CA LYS A 500 -9.70 -39.01 1.17
C LYS A 500 -8.62 -37.92 1.29
N ARG A 501 -9.00 -36.69 1.65
CA ARG A 501 -8.09 -35.57 1.94
C ARG A 501 -7.16 -35.84 3.13
N CYS A 502 -7.70 -36.36 4.23
CA CYS A 502 -6.92 -36.71 5.43
C CYS A 502 -5.84 -37.75 5.12
N ARG A 503 -6.17 -38.77 4.32
CA ARG A 503 -5.20 -39.79 3.88
C ARG A 503 -4.10 -39.20 3.01
N LEU A 504 -4.42 -38.31 2.07
CA LEU A 504 -3.40 -37.65 1.23
C LEU A 504 -2.43 -36.79 2.07
N ARG A 505 -2.94 -36.04 3.06
CA ARG A 505 -2.11 -35.27 4.00
C ARG A 505 -1.20 -36.16 4.84
N LEU A 506 -1.73 -37.28 5.32
CA LEU A 506 -0.98 -38.26 6.09
C LEU A 506 0.08 -38.98 5.24
N ILE A 507 -0.24 -39.35 3.99
CA ILE A 507 0.72 -39.89 3.02
C ILE A 507 1.85 -38.88 2.78
N ARG A 508 1.51 -37.61 2.53
CA ARG A 508 2.50 -36.54 2.31
C ARG A 508 3.46 -36.40 3.49
N SER A 509 2.94 -36.41 4.71
CA SER A 509 3.76 -36.30 5.92
C SER A 509 4.61 -37.54 6.17
N ILE A 510 4.06 -38.75 5.97
CA ILE A 510 4.80 -40.00 6.16
C ILE A 510 5.94 -40.10 5.14
N LEU A 511 5.66 -39.81 3.88
CA LEU A 511 6.62 -39.92 2.79
C LEU A 511 7.77 -38.91 2.89
N LEU A 512 7.54 -37.74 3.51
CA LEU A 512 8.58 -36.75 3.78
C LEU A 512 9.68 -37.31 4.71
N HIS A 513 9.30 -38.11 5.70
CA HIS A 513 10.22 -38.66 6.70
C HIS A 513 10.60 -40.14 6.46
N MET A 514 9.75 -40.88 5.74
CA MET A 514 9.88 -42.31 5.45
C MET A 514 9.55 -42.58 3.97
N PRO A 515 10.43 -42.23 3.04
CA PRO A 515 10.15 -42.24 1.61
C PRO A 515 9.91 -43.63 0.99
N ARG A 516 10.23 -44.71 1.71
CA ARG A 516 9.98 -46.11 1.31
C ARG A 516 8.80 -46.76 2.06
N PHE A 517 7.97 -45.96 2.72
CA PHE A 517 6.85 -46.47 3.50
C PHE A 517 5.78 -47.07 2.59
N GLN A 518 5.53 -48.38 2.72
CA GLN A 518 4.43 -49.11 2.07
C GLN A 518 4.14 -48.68 0.63
N GLU A 519 5.18 -48.65 -0.20
CA GLU A 519 5.11 -48.10 -1.56
C GLU A 519 3.93 -48.67 -2.36
N LYS A 520 3.66 -49.98 -2.26
CA LYS A 520 2.52 -50.62 -2.92
C LYS A 520 1.16 -50.06 -2.47
N LEU A 521 0.95 -49.87 -1.16
CA LEU A 521 -0.31 -49.33 -0.64
C LEU A 521 -0.53 -47.89 -1.11
N ILE A 522 0.54 -47.08 -1.09
CA ILE A 522 0.48 -45.69 -1.54
C ILE A 522 0.24 -45.60 -3.05
N MET A 523 0.87 -46.48 -3.83
CA MET A 523 0.59 -46.62 -5.26
C MET A 523 -0.89 -46.91 -5.51
N ASP A 524 -1.46 -47.87 -4.78
CA ASP A 524 -2.85 -48.26 -4.94
C ASP A 524 -3.81 -47.10 -4.60
N ILE A 525 -3.53 -46.34 -3.53
CA ILE A 525 -4.29 -45.15 -3.14
C ILE A 525 -4.15 -44.02 -4.18
N PHE A 526 -2.93 -43.74 -4.65
CA PHE A 526 -2.71 -42.71 -5.67
C PHE A 526 -3.40 -43.06 -6.98
N LEU A 527 -3.34 -44.31 -7.43
CA LEU A 527 -4.06 -44.74 -8.63
C LEU A 527 -5.57 -44.64 -8.41
N GLN A 528 -6.08 -45.10 -7.27
CA GLN A 528 -7.50 -44.98 -6.94
C GLN A 528 -7.96 -43.52 -6.95
N TYR A 529 -7.17 -42.60 -6.40
CA TYR A 529 -7.57 -41.20 -6.25
C TYR A 529 -7.30 -40.33 -7.50
N LEU A 530 -6.30 -40.69 -8.32
CA LEU A 530 -6.08 -40.08 -9.64
C LEU A 530 -7.26 -40.35 -10.59
N PHE A 531 -7.92 -41.49 -10.43
CA PHE A 531 -9.09 -41.89 -11.20
C PHE A 531 -10.40 -41.78 -10.40
N ASP A 532 -10.41 -41.01 -9.30
CA ASP A 532 -11.61 -40.78 -8.49
C ASP A 532 -12.68 -40.04 -9.28
N HIS A 533 -13.97 -40.25 -8.98
CA HIS A 533 -15.04 -39.48 -9.63
C HIS A 533 -15.04 -38.01 -9.23
N HIS A 534 -14.45 -37.65 -8.07
CA HIS A 534 -14.42 -36.29 -7.58
C HIS A 534 -13.15 -35.53 -8.04
N PRO A 535 -13.27 -34.43 -8.81
CA PRO A 535 -12.12 -33.75 -9.43
C PRO A 535 -11.11 -33.17 -8.42
N LEU A 536 -11.56 -32.70 -7.26
CA LEU A 536 -10.66 -32.25 -6.19
C LEU A 536 -9.78 -33.35 -5.59
N VAL A 537 -10.30 -34.57 -5.49
CA VAL A 537 -9.51 -35.71 -5.02
C VAL A 537 -8.41 -36.02 -6.05
N GLN A 538 -8.72 -35.94 -7.34
CA GLN A 538 -7.74 -36.06 -8.42
C GLN A 538 -6.66 -34.96 -8.30
N GLN A 539 -7.08 -33.70 -8.10
CA GLN A 539 -6.17 -32.56 -7.95
C GLN A 539 -5.23 -32.70 -6.75
N TRP A 540 -5.77 -32.93 -5.54
CA TRP A 540 -4.94 -33.10 -4.33
C TRP A 540 -3.97 -34.27 -4.44
N THR A 541 -4.37 -35.31 -5.19
CA THR A 541 -3.50 -36.45 -5.48
C THR A 541 -2.36 -36.06 -6.40
N ILE A 542 -2.63 -35.32 -7.48
CA ILE A 542 -1.59 -34.79 -8.38
C ILE A 542 -0.63 -33.87 -7.61
N GLU A 543 -1.13 -32.95 -6.81
CA GLU A 543 -0.31 -32.03 -6.00
C GLU A 543 0.56 -32.78 -4.98
N THR A 544 0.02 -33.83 -4.36
CA THR A 544 0.77 -34.67 -3.42
C THR A 544 1.88 -35.45 -4.14
N ILE A 545 1.62 -35.98 -5.33
CA ILE A 545 2.61 -36.68 -6.17
C ILE A 545 3.71 -35.72 -6.64
N VAL A 546 3.35 -34.53 -7.13
CA VAL A 546 4.30 -33.51 -7.59
C VAL A 546 5.17 -33.02 -6.45
N TYR A 547 4.57 -32.72 -5.29
CA TYR A 547 5.32 -32.33 -4.09
C TYR A 547 6.31 -33.43 -3.68
N PHE A 548 5.88 -34.68 -3.57
CA PHE A 548 6.78 -35.77 -3.19
C PHE A 548 7.88 -36.01 -4.24
N SER A 549 7.57 -35.87 -5.53
CA SER A 549 8.56 -35.95 -6.61
C SER A 549 9.61 -34.86 -6.52
N SER A 550 9.23 -33.65 -6.08
CA SER A 550 10.16 -32.52 -5.91
C SER A 550 11.08 -32.70 -4.70
N VAL A 551 10.55 -33.23 -3.60
CA VAL A 551 11.28 -33.44 -2.34
C VAL A 551 12.26 -34.63 -2.44
N THR A 552 11.97 -35.62 -3.29
CA THR A 552 12.80 -36.84 -3.42
C THR A 552 13.78 -36.82 -4.59
N GLU A 553 13.89 -35.70 -5.31
CA GLU A 553 14.76 -35.51 -6.49
C GLU A 553 14.70 -36.68 -7.50
N GLY A 554 13.55 -37.35 -7.61
CA GLY A 554 13.36 -38.50 -8.50
C GLY A 554 14.04 -39.81 -8.09
N GLN A 555 14.66 -39.90 -6.91
CA GLN A 555 15.30 -41.13 -6.41
C GLN A 555 14.31 -42.15 -5.80
N SER A 556 13.01 -41.86 -5.82
CA SER A 556 11.96 -42.73 -5.29
C SER A 556 11.50 -43.78 -6.32
N ASN A 557 11.55 -45.06 -5.94
CA ASN A 557 11.02 -46.16 -6.74
C ASN A 557 9.52 -45.97 -7.04
N LEU A 558 8.75 -45.44 -6.07
CA LEU A 558 7.33 -45.11 -6.18
C LEU A 558 7.05 -44.15 -7.36
N ILE A 559 7.78 -43.03 -7.42
CA ILE A 559 7.67 -42.04 -8.49
C ILE A 559 8.07 -42.67 -9.83
N SER A 560 9.17 -43.43 -9.87
CA SER A 560 9.60 -44.11 -11.09
C SER A 560 8.54 -45.12 -11.61
N MET A 561 7.74 -45.73 -10.72
CA MET A 561 6.68 -46.66 -11.07
C MET A 561 5.39 -45.95 -11.51
N LEU A 562 4.99 -44.85 -10.85
CA LEU A 562 3.86 -44.00 -11.29
C LEU A 562 4.10 -43.45 -12.69
N PHE A 563 5.28 -42.86 -12.90
CA PHE A 563 5.63 -42.26 -14.16
C PHE A 563 5.96 -43.29 -15.24
N LYS A 564 5.97 -44.61 -14.98
CA LYS A 564 6.03 -45.64 -16.05
C LYS A 564 4.69 -45.79 -16.77
N GLN A 565 3.57 -45.52 -16.10
CA GLN A 565 2.24 -45.58 -16.69
C GLN A 565 1.99 -44.35 -17.58
N SER A 566 1.70 -44.58 -18.86
CA SER A 566 1.50 -43.51 -19.85
C SER A 566 0.32 -42.60 -19.51
N GLU A 567 -0.75 -43.16 -18.93
CA GLU A 567 -1.96 -42.43 -18.58
C GLU A 567 -1.72 -41.43 -17.44
N VAL A 568 -1.00 -41.85 -16.39
CA VAL A 568 -0.60 -40.96 -15.28
C VAL A 568 0.32 -39.84 -15.76
N ARG A 569 1.27 -40.14 -16.66
CA ARG A 569 2.13 -39.11 -17.27
C ARG A 569 1.33 -38.08 -18.04
N THR A 570 0.32 -38.52 -18.80
CA THR A 570 -0.54 -37.63 -19.57
C THR A 570 -1.40 -36.76 -18.64
N ILE A 571 -2.02 -37.34 -17.61
CA ILE A 571 -2.83 -36.60 -16.62
C ILE A 571 -1.99 -35.53 -15.89
N ILE A 572 -0.81 -35.89 -15.40
CA ILE A 572 0.06 -34.94 -14.70
C ILE A 572 0.57 -33.86 -15.67
N LYS A 573 0.92 -34.22 -16.90
CA LYS A 573 1.37 -33.27 -17.92
C LYS A 573 0.25 -32.30 -18.30
N ASP A 574 -0.95 -32.81 -18.54
CA ASP A 574 -2.10 -31.99 -18.90
C ASP A 574 -2.53 -31.08 -17.72
N TYR A 575 -2.34 -31.50 -16.47
CA TYR A 575 -2.52 -30.65 -15.30
C TYR A 575 -1.47 -29.51 -15.24
N LEU A 576 -0.18 -29.83 -15.40
CA LEU A 576 0.91 -28.84 -15.37
C LEU A 576 0.83 -27.85 -16.56
N GLU A 577 0.33 -28.30 -17.71
CA GLU A 577 0.10 -27.48 -18.90
C GLU A 577 -1.29 -26.81 -18.93
N MET A 578 -2.09 -26.97 -17.85
CA MET A 578 -3.45 -26.43 -17.71
C MET A 578 -4.43 -26.80 -18.86
N LYS A 579 -4.28 -28.01 -19.42
CA LYS A 579 -5.09 -28.53 -20.55
C LYS A 579 -6.34 -29.29 -20.12
N ILE A 580 -6.47 -29.65 -18.84
CA ILE A 580 -7.62 -30.42 -18.35
C ILE A 580 -8.82 -29.47 -18.17
N ASN A 581 -9.74 -29.47 -19.13
CA ASN A 581 -11.08 -28.92 -18.95
C ASN A 581 -11.93 -29.94 -18.18
N HIS A 582 -11.86 -29.91 -16.84
CA HIS A 582 -12.81 -30.65 -16.02
C HIS A 582 -14.23 -30.16 -16.34
N THR A 583 -15.06 -31.00 -16.95
CA THR A 583 -16.51 -30.75 -17.07
C THR A 583 -17.17 -31.17 -15.77
N TYR A 584 -17.31 -30.22 -14.85
CA TYR A 584 -17.97 -30.42 -13.56
C TYR A 584 -19.48 -30.58 -13.75
N THR A 585 -20.12 -31.55 -13.08
CA THR A 585 -21.59 -31.60 -13.05
C THR A 585 -22.14 -30.45 -12.19
N HIS A 586 -23.43 -30.10 -12.31
CA HIS A 586 -24.01 -28.99 -11.55
C HIS A 586 -23.89 -29.19 -10.02
N ASN A 587 -23.90 -30.43 -9.53
CA ASN A 587 -23.63 -30.74 -8.12
C ASN A 587 -22.14 -30.67 -7.76
N ASP A 588 -21.24 -31.07 -8.67
CA ASP A 588 -19.80 -30.86 -8.47
C ASP A 588 -19.45 -29.37 -8.50
N PHE A 589 -20.16 -28.57 -9.30
CA PHE A 589 -20.09 -27.11 -9.28
C PHE A 589 -20.64 -26.56 -7.97
N ILE A 590 -21.73 -27.07 -7.40
CA ILE A 590 -22.22 -26.62 -6.08
C ILE A 590 -21.20 -26.95 -4.99
N GLN A 591 -20.63 -28.15 -4.99
CA GLN A 591 -19.62 -28.57 -4.01
C GLN A 591 -18.27 -27.87 -4.22
N TYR A 592 -17.91 -27.56 -5.47
CA TYR A 592 -16.77 -26.74 -5.86
C TYR A 592 -17.00 -25.24 -5.61
N PHE A 593 -18.24 -24.73 -5.69
CA PHE A 593 -18.63 -23.35 -5.34
C PHE A 593 -18.77 -23.17 -3.83
N GLU A 594 -19.13 -24.21 -3.08
CA GLU A 594 -19.00 -24.29 -1.62
C GLU A 594 -17.52 -24.36 -1.19
N GLN A 595 -16.62 -24.85 -2.05
CA GLN A 595 -15.17 -24.82 -1.84
C GLN A 595 -14.45 -23.62 -2.50
N LEU A 596 -15.07 -22.92 -3.43
CA LEU A 596 -14.61 -21.64 -4.00
C LEU A 596 -15.19 -20.45 -3.23
N SER A 597 -16.29 -20.57 -2.48
CA SER A 597 -16.60 -19.64 -1.40
C SER A 597 -15.49 -19.65 -0.34
N LEU A 598 -14.70 -20.73 -0.26
CA LEU A 598 -13.45 -20.82 0.50
C LEU A 598 -12.19 -20.32 -0.25
N CYS A 599 -12.26 -19.94 -1.55
CA CYS A 599 -11.09 -19.50 -2.35
C CYS A 599 -11.31 -18.31 -3.33
N GLY A 600 -12.46 -17.62 -3.30
CA GLY A 600 -12.56 -16.20 -3.67
C GLY A 600 -12.32 -15.77 -5.13
N LYS A 601 -12.91 -16.43 -6.15
CA LYS A 601 -13.03 -15.81 -7.50
C LYS A 601 -14.40 -16.02 -8.17
N PHE A 602 -15.14 -14.91 -8.22
CA PHE A 602 -16.21 -14.48 -9.14
C PHE A 602 -17.71 -14.60 -8.76
N GLN A 603 -18.23 -13.41 -8.42
CA GLN A 603 -19.52 -12.73 -8.66
C GLN A 603 -20.86 -13.44 -8.50
N HIS A 604 -21.71 -12.84 -7.64
CA HIS A 604 -23.10 -12.58 -8.03
C HIS A 604 -23.52 -11.14 -7.71
N MET A 605 -23.93 -10.43 -8.77
CA MET A 605 -24.64 -9.16 -8.73
C MET A 605 -26.02 -9.38 -8.12
N CYS A 606 -26.22 -9.07 -6.84
CA CYS A 606 -27.56 -8.89 -6.30
C CYS A 606 -27.77 -7.42 -5.97
N THR A 607 -28.54 -6.76 -6.83
CA THR A 607 -29.38 -5.62 -6.45
C THR A 607 -30.16 -6.01 -5.20
N PHE A 608 -29.75 -5.51 -4.04
CA PHE A 608 -30.44 -5.77 -2.78
C PHE A 608 -31.76 -4.98 -2.76
N ASN A 609 -32.80 -5.53 -3.38
CA ASN A 609 -34.15 -5.01 -3.19
C ASN A 609 -34.56 -5.19 -1.71
N GLY A 610 -34.57 -4.08 -0.96
CA GLY A 610 -35.45 -3.80 0.18
C GLY A 610 -35.21 -4.53 1.50
N LYS A 611 -34.22 -5.42 1.63
CA LYS A 611 -33.88 -6.08 2.91
C LYS A 611 -32.69 -5.45 3.64
N LEU A 612 -31.68 -4.96 2.94
CA LEU A 612 -30.56 -4.24 3.57
C LEU A 612 -31.03 -2.87 4.09
N ASP A 613 -31.89 -2.18 3.35
CA ASP A 613 -32.53 -0.94 3.81
C ASP A 613 -33.40 -1.18 5.05
N LYS A 614 -34.14 -2.30 5.10
CA LYS A 614 -34.87 -2.69 6.32
C LYS A 614 -33.95 -3.02 7.48
N VAL A 615 -32.81 -3.65 7.26
CA VAL A 615 -31.85 -3.98 8.33
C VAL A 615 -31.10 -2.73 8.80
N LEU A 616 -30.75 -1.81 7.90
CA LEU A 616 -30.18 -0.49 8.22
C LEU A 616 -31.21 0.43 8.90
N ASP A 617 -32.48 0.40 8.47
CA ASP A 617 -33.59 1.07 9.14
C ASP A 617 -33.84 0.45 10.51
N THR A 618 -33.79 -0.88 10.65
CA THR A 618 -33.93 -1.55 11.95
C THR A 618 -32.75 -1.21 12.87
N LEU A 619 -31.52 -1.16 12.35
CA LEU A 619 -30.34 -0.71 13.10
C LEU A 619 -30.44 0.76 13.51
N LYS A 620 -30.99 1.61 12.64
CA LYS A 620 -31.26 3.02 12.92
C LYS A 620 -32.37 3.16 13.97
N THR A 621 -33.41 2.34 13.87
CA THR A 621 -34.49 2.25 14.86
C THR A 621 -33.99 1.71 16.20
N ASP A 622 -33.05 0.76 16.20
CA ASP A 622 -32.44 0.16 17.39
C ASP A 622 -31.42 1.11 18.05
N ILE A 623 -30.69 1.91 17.26
CA ILE A 623 -29.86 3.02 17.72
C ILE A 623 -30.73 4.15 18.28
N ASP A 624 -31.84 4.49 17.62
CA ASP A 624 -32.82 5.47 18.09
C ASP A 624 -33.53 4.97 19.36
N CYS A 625 -33.77 3.65 19.49
CA CYS A 625 -34.35 3.02 20.68
C CYS A 625 -33.32 2.92 21.83
N LEU A 626 -32.04 2.71 21.54
CA LEU A 626 -30.94 2.83 22.51
C LEU A 626 -30.76 4.27 23.00
N ASN A 627 -30.89 5.25 22.11
CA ASN A 627 -30.92 6.68 22.45
C ASN A 627 -32.17 7.01 23.29
N ASP A 628 -33.32 6.42 22.98
CA ASP A 628 -34.59 6.58 23.71
C ASP A 628 -34.56 5.89 25.10
N ILE A 629 -33.78 4.83 25.28
CA ILE A 629 -33.53 4.18 26.59
C ILE A 629 -32.60 5.03 27.46
N VAL A 630 -31.59 5.69 26.86
CA VAL A 630 -30.72 6.66 27.54
C VAL A 630 -31.50 7.92 27.93
N CYS A 631 -32.49 8.34 27.14
CA CYS A 631 -33.39 9.46 27.45
C CYS A 631 -34.40 9.17 28.58
N LYS A 632 -34.65 7.90 28.94
CA LYS A 632 -35.71 7.50 29.90
C LYS A 632 -35.23 7.32 31.34
N THR A 633 -33.97 7.62 31.64
CA THR A 633 -33.46 7.67 33.03
C THR A 633 -33.14 9.11 33.45
N GLN A 634 -34.17 9.81 33.96
CA GLN A 634 -34.13 11.01 34.81
C GLN A 634 -33.09 12.10 34.51
N ILE A 635 -33.55 13.00 33.64
CA ILE A 635 -33.12 14.36 33.34
C ILE A 635 -33.90 15.34 34.26
N THR A 636 -33.29 16.47 34.64
CA THR A 636 -33.71 17.48 35.63
C THR A 636 -34.58 18.63 35.07
N ALA A 637 -35.19 19.45 35.94
CA ALA A 637 -36.24 20.44 35.59
C ALA A 637 -35.81 21.63 34.70
N ASP A 638 -34.50 21.93 34.58
CA ASP A 638 -33.98 22.96 33.66
C ASP A 638 -33.87 22.45 32.20
N GLU A 639 -33.91 21.12 32.02
CA GLU A 639 -34.01 20.48 30.71
C GLU A 639 -35.45 20.51 30.15
N LEU A 640 -36.41 21.11 30.87
CA LEU A 640 -37.81 21.07 30.45
C LEU A 640 -38.20 22.10 29.38
N GLU A 641 -37.61 23.29 29.29
CA GLU A 641 -38.39 24.42 28.73
C GLU A 641 -37.74 25.19 27.57
N ARG A 642 -36.40 25.31 27.51
CA ARG A 642 -35.73 26.10 26.44
C ARG A 642 -35.36 25.35 25.18
N LEU A 643 -35.16 24.03 25.24
CA LEU A 643 -34.95 23.21 24.04
C LEU A 643 -36.25 22.97 23.26
N LYS A 644 -37.41 23.21 23.90
CA LYS A 644 -38.74 23.20 23.29
C LYS A 644 -39.07 24.45 22.46
N GLU A 645 -38.20 25.46 22.42
CA GLU A 645 -38.41 26.68 21.61
C GLU A 645 -37.61 26.70 20.29
N TYR A 646 -36.61 25.83 20.11
CA TYR A 646 -36.05 25.53 18.78
C TYR A 646 -36.86 24.46 18.01
N SER A 647 -38.02 24.11 18.58
CA SER A 647 -39.28 23.74 17.93
C SER A 647 -39.64 24.61 16.72
N SER A 648 -40.62 24.14 15.95
CA SER A 648 -41.38 24.87 14.93
C SER A 648 -40.75 25.05 13.55
N LEU A 649 -39.42 25.05 13.39
CA LEU A 649 -38.81 25.35 12.08
C LEU A 649 -38.73 24.16 11.11
N LEU A 650 -38.54 22.92 11.56
CA LEU A 650 -38.44 21.76 10.64
C LEU A 650 -39.74 20.97 10.45
N ASN A 651 -40.80 21.35 11.17
CA ASN A 651 -42.18 21.03 10.76
C ASN A 651 -42.50 21.52 9.34
N ASN A 652 -41.68 22.41 8.74
CA ASN A 652 -41.73 22.76 7.32
C ASN A 652 -41.22 21.64 6.38
N ILE A 653 -40.41 20.70 6.86
CA ILE A 653 -39.92 19.57 6.06
C ILE A 653 -40.98 18.47 5.93
N CYS A 654 -41.93 18.39 6.87
CA CYS A 654 -43.16 17.61 6.71
C CYS A 654 -44.04 18.06 5.52
N GLU A 655 -43.79 19.20 4.86
CA GLU A 655 -44.56 19.58 3.66
C GLU A 655 -43.93 19.16 2.33
N ALA A 656 -42.61 18.92 2.27
CA ALA A 656 -41.90 18.62 1.03
C ALA A 656 -42.01 17.15 0.58
N MET A 657 -42.34 16.23 1.48
CA MET A 657 -42.64 14.80 1.19
C MET A 657 -43.97 14.59 0.42
N LYS A 658 -44.48 15.59 -0.30
CA LYS A 658 -45.73 15.52 -1.09
C LYS A 658 -45.55 15.44 -2.61
N PHE A 659 -44.34 15.35 -3.17
CA PHE A 659 -44.18 15.23 -4.64
C PHE A 659 -43.50 13.94 -5.11
N ASN A 660 -44.25 13.24 -5.97
CA ASN A 660 -43.90 12.15 -6.89
C ASN A 660 -44.06 10.71 -6.43
N ILE A 661 -45.33 10.37 -6.16
CA ILE A 661 -45.97 9.20 -6.78
C ILE A 661 -46.37 9.60 -8.20
N LYS A 662 -45.64 9.11 -9.22
CA LYS A 662 -46.10 8.73 -10.58
C LYS A 662 -44.88 8.62 -11.52
N ASP A 663 -44.89 7.53 -12.28
CA ASP A 663 -44.05 7.24 -13.46
C ASP A 663 -42.63 6.72 -13.19
N LEU A 664 -42.53 5.40 -12.92
CA LEU A 664 -41.89 4.38 -13.77
C LEU A 664 -41.63 3.08 -12.99
#